data_AF-A0A8C1QIE5-F1
#
_entry.id   AF-A0A8C1QIE5-F1
#
_cell.length_a   1.000
_cell.length_b   1.000
_cell.length_c   1.000
_cell.angle_alpha   90.00
_cell.angle_beta   90.00
_cell.angle_gamma   90.00
#
_symmetry.space_group_name_H-M   'P 1'
#
loop_
_entity.id
_entity.type
_entity.pdbx_description
1 polymer ?
#
loop_
_entity_poly.entity_id
_entity_poly.type
_entity_poly.pdbx_seq_one_letter_code
_entity_poly.pdbx_strand_id
1 'polypeptide(L)'
;MAESESLETVTEHERILQEIESTDTACVGPTLRSVYDDQPNAHKRFMEKLDARIRNHDREIEKMCNFHHQGFVDAITELLKVRADAEKLMGQVSDTNRRLQDAGREVTAQTEEVIRCRIQQRNMATTVEKLQLCIPVLEMYSKLKEQLESKRYYSALKTMEQLENIYIPRVSQYRFCQIMAETLPKLREEIKEISMSDLKDFLESIRKHSDKIGETAMRQVGFCFVLNTDFRVCCLHVNAAYLLEPNLWCFKLIYVLTAQDLVDFSPVYRCLHIYTVLGDRETFENYYRKQRKKQARLVLQPQSNMHETVEGYRKYFNQIVGFFVVEDHILHATQGLVTRAFTDELWNMALSKIIAVLRTHSILYAVHFIDLDYSLCCLLTVIALVRDQYNETLLKKWALVFRDIFEQDNYSPIPVENEEEYKSVVSRFPFHDAEIEKQQFPKKLPMSQSVPQIYAQVKEFIYASLKFSESLHRSSTEIDDMLRKSTNLLLTRTLSSCLQNLIKKPHIGLTELVQIIINTTHLEHACKYLEDFITNITNVSPETVHTTRLYGLSTFKDARHAAEGEIYTKLNQKIDEFIQLADYEWGMSESDGRASGYLMDLINFLRSTFQVFTHLPGKVAQTACMSACKHLATSLMQMLLDTELKQISMGAIQQFNLDVMQCELFASSEPVPGFQGDTLQLAFIDLRQLLDLFMVWDWSTYLADYGQPTSKYLRVNPSTALALLEKMKDTSKKNNIFSQFRKNDRDKQKLIETVVKQLRSLVNGMSQHS
;
A
#
# COMPACT_ATOMS: atom_id res chain seq x y z
N MET A 1 158.36 120.93 69.50
CA MET A 1 158.93 119.64 69.98
C MET A 1 158.03 119.11 71.10
N ALA A 2 156.95 118.38 70.79
CA ALA A 2 156.15 117.53 71.72
C ALA A 2 154.93 116.87 71.01
N GLU A 3 155.05 116.44 69.75
CA GLU A 3 153.88 116.09 68.91
C GLU A 3 153.93 114.67 68.27
N SER A 4 154.80 113.77 68.76
CA SER A 4 154.99 112.43 68.18
C SER A 4 154.59 111.24 69.07
N GLU A 5 154.18 111.45 70.32
CA GLU A 5 153.91 110.34 71.28
C GLU A 5 152.42 109.99 71.47
N SER A 6 151.45 110.72 70.88
CA SER A 6 150.01 110.54 71.17
C SER A 6 149.18 109.77 70.14
N LEU A 7 149.74 109.35 68.99
CA LEU A 7 149.00 108.67 67.92
C LEU A 7 149.18 107.14 67.93
N GLU A 8 150.34 106.63 68.36
CA GLU A 8 150.62 105.19 68.46
C GLU A 8 149.72 104.48 69.49
N THR A 9 149.30 105.19 70.54
CA THR A 9 148.47 104.66 71.63
C THR A 9 147.00 104.43 71.26
N VAL A 10 146.48 105.05 70.19
CA VAL A 10 145.06 104.91 69.78
C VAL A 10 144.83 103.63 68.94
N THR A 11 145.80 103.24 68.12
CA THR A 11 145.75 102.03 67.28
C THR A 11 145.90 100.74 68.07
N GLU A 12 146.51 100.80 69.25
CA GLU A 12 146.80 99.63 70.07
C GLU A 12 145.55 99.07 70.77
N HIS A 13 144.64 99.95 71.24
CA HIS A 13 143.40 99.52 71.91
C HIS A 13 142.42 98.77 70.99
N GLU A 14 142.37 99.12 69.70
CA GLU A 14 141.54 98.39 68.72
C GLU A 14 142.14 97.03 68.36
N ARG A 15 143.47 96.94 68.28
CA ARG A 15 144.17 95.66 68.08
C ARG A 15 143.91 94.70 69.23
N ILE A 16 143.97 95.20 70.47
CA ILE A 16 143.71 94.42 71.70
C ILE A 16 142.27 93.90 71.72
N LEU A 17 141.27 94.68 71.29
CA LEU A 17 139.88 94.22 71.22
C LEU A 17 139.69 93.08 70.19
N GLN A 18 140.30 93.18 69.01
CA GLN A 18 140.27 92.09 68.03
C GLN A 18 141.00 90.84 68.53
N GLU A 19 142.12 91.02 69.23
CA GLU A 19 142.85 89.91 69.85
C GLU A 19 141.94 89.20 70.85
N ILE A 20 141.23 89.93 71.72
CA ILE A 20 140.26 89.36 72.67
C ILE A 20 139.09 88.66 71.95
N GLU A 21 138.58 89.23 70.85
CA GLU A 21 137.51 88.61 70.04
C GLU A 21 137.94 87.29 69.39
N SER A 22 139.24 87.13 69.08
CA SER A 22 139.78 85.93 68.42
C SER A 22 140.47 84.92 69.35
N THR A 23 140.84 85.31 70.58
CA THR A 23 141.69 84.51 71.47
C THR A 23 140.87 83.74 72.51
N ASP A 24 141.22 82.48 72.71
CA ASP A 24 140.57 81.59 73.67
C ASP A 24 140.74 82.08 75.12
N THR A 25 139.65 82.04 75.90
CA THR A 25 139.46 82.72 77.21
C THR A 25 140.54 82.46 78.27
N ALA A 26 141.32 81.37 78.13
CA ALA A 26 142.39 81.01 79.05
C ALA A 26 143.69 81.84 78.88
N CYS A 27 143.87 82.57 77.76
CA CYS A 27 145.11 83.31 77.43
C CYS A 27 144.95 84.84 77.41
N VAL A 28 143.86 85.38 77.99
CA VAL A 28 143.54 86.83 77.92
C VAL A 28 144.36 87.68 78.92
N GLY A 29 144.98 87.04 79.92
CA GLY A 29 145.73 87.72 81.00
C GLY A 29 146.91 88.60 80.54
N PRO A 30 147.80 88.16 79.63
CA PRO A 30 148.90 88.98 79.12
C PRO A 30 148.42 90.18 78.29
N THR A 31 147.39 90.00 77.46
CA THR A 31 146.82 91.03 76.59
C THR A 31 146.09 92.13 77.37
N LEU A 32 145.49 91.78 78.52
CA LEU A 32 144.91 92.77 79.43
C LEU A 32 145.98 93.53 80.23
N ARG A 33 147.18 92.97 80.39
CA ARG A 33 148.27 93.62 81.14
C ARG A 33 148.85 94.81 80.38
N SER A 34 148.95 94.73 79.04
CA SER A 34 149.42 95.86 78.22
C SER A 34 148.49 97.08 78.29
N VAL A 35 147.21 96.89 78.63
CA VAL A 35 146.25 98.00 78.83
C VAL A 35 146.59 98.83 80.07
N TYR A 36 147.30 98.27 81.05
CA TYR A 36 147.65 98.94 82.31
C TYR A 36 149.09 99.44 82.36
N ASP A 37 150.00 98.87 81.55
CA ASP A 37 151.43 99.16 81.62
C ASP A 37 151.83 100.46 80.88
N ASP A 38 151.08 100.89 79.86
CA ASP A 38 151.41 102.09 79.08
C ASP A 38 150.56 103.32 79.48
N GLN A 39 151.18 104.18 80.30
CA GLN A 39 150.74 105.50 80.74
C GLN A 39 149.54 105.60 81.72
N PRO A 40 149.56 106.56 82.67
CA PRO A 40 148.42 106.85 83.52
C PRO A 40 147.23 107.37 82.68
N ASN A 41 146.14 106.58 82.65
CA ASN A 41 144.80 106.77 82.00
C ASN A 41 144.45 105.90 80.76
N ALA A 42 145.29 104.94 80.33
CA ALA A 42 144.98 104.08 79.17
C ALA A 42 143.76 103.14 79.38
N HIS A 43 143.60 102.55 80.56
CA HIS A 43 142.50 101.62 80.88
C HIS A 43 141.10 102.20 80.65
N LYS A 44 140.91 103.50 80.89
CA LYS A 44 139.58 104.13 80.81
C LYS A 44 139.11 104.26 79.35
N ARG A 45 140.03 104.51 78.41
CA ARG A 45 139.74 104.59 76.97
C ARG A 45 139.44 103.22 76.36
N PHE A 46 140.11 102.17 76.82
CA PHE A 46 139.83 100.80 76.37
C PHE A 46 138.40 100.37 76.74
N MET A 47 137.96 100.64 77.99
CA MET A 47 136.59 100.32 78.43
C MET A 47 135.51 101.03 77.60
N GLU A 48 135.71 102.30 77.24
CA GLU A 48 134.78 103.04 76.38
C GLU A 48 134.64 102.41 74.98
N LYS A 49 135.76 101.93 74.41
CA LYS A 49 135.76 101.22 73.11
C LYS A 49 135.09 99.85 73.20
N LEU A 50 135.32 99.09 74.27
CA LEU A 50 134.67 97.80 74.52
C LEU A 50 133.14 97.96 74.63
N ASP A 51 132.68 98.94 75.41
CA ASP A 51 131.25 99.25 75.55
C ASP A 51 130.60 99.65 74.23
N ALA A 52 131.32 100.39 73.38
CA ALA A 52 130.83 100.73 72.03
C ALA A 52 130.68 99.49 71.15
N ARG A 53 131.59 98.52 71.29
CA ARG A 53 131.59 97.28 70.51
C ARG A 53 130.43 96.36 70.92
N ILE A 54 130.19 96.17 72.21
CA ILE A 54 129.06 95.39 72.74
C ILE A 54 127.73 95.94 72.20
N ARG A 55 127.52 97.27 72.32
CA ARG A 55 126.31 97.92 71.82
C ARG A 55 126.09 97.74 70.31
N ASN A 56 127.15 97.55 69.53
CA ASN A 56 127.02 97.33 68.10
C ASN A 56 126.54 95.91 67.78
N HIS A 57 127.05 94.89 68.48
CA HIS A 57 126.59 93.51 68.31
C HIS A 57 125.17 93.30 68.82
N ASP A 58 124.79 93.91 69.94
CA ASP A 58 123.39 93.86 70.42
C ASP A 58 122.43 94.41 69.36
N ARG A 59 122.80 95.51 68.69
CA ARG A 59 122.01 96.07 67.58
C ARG A 59 121.93 95.15 66.37
N GLU A 60 122.99 94.43 66.02
CA GLU A 60 122.96 93.49 64.91
C GLU A 60 122.06 92.28 65.20
N ILE A 61 122.13 91.73 66.42
CA ILE A 61 121.25 90.64 66.86
C ILE A 61 119.79 91.09 66.84
N GLU A 62 119.49 92.26 67.41
CA GLU A 62 118.13 92.81 67.44
C GLU A 62 117.58 93.04 66.02
N LYS A 63 118.42 93.53 65.10
CA LYS A 63 118.06 93.70 63.69
C LYS A 63 117.75 92.36 63.00
N MET A 64 118.51 91.31 63.32
CA MET A 64 118.33 90.01 62.69
C MET A 64 117.10 89.26 63.23
N CYS A 65 116.85 89.33 64.54
CA CYS A 65 115.64 88.81 65.16
C CYS A 65 114.39 89.53 64.64
N ASN A 66 114.43 90.86 64.53
CA ASN A 66 113.32 91.64 64.01
C ASN A 66 113.03 91.35 62.53
N PHE A 67 114.04 91.05 61.71
CA PHE A 67 113.85 90.73 60.29
C PHE A 67 113.17 89.36 60.08
N HIS A 68 113.46 88.35 60.90
CA HIS A 68 112.95 86.98 60.69
C HIS A 68 111.76 86.56 61.57
N HIS A 69 111.42 87.31 62.63
CA HIS A 69 110.28 87.00 63.50
C HIS A 69 108.95 86.89 62.74
N GLN A 70 108.67 87.84 61.85
CA GLN A 70 107.39 87.90 61.15
C GLN A 70 107.17 86.67 60.25
N GLY A 71 108.18 86.27 59.47
CA GLY A 71 108.06 85.11 58.58
C GLY A 71 107.82 83.79 59.31
N PHE A 72 108.37 83.63 60.52
CA PHE A 72 108.10 82.46 61.35
C PHE A 72 106.67 82.44 61.90
N VAL A 73 106.15 83.60 62.33
CA VAL A 73 104.76 83.73 62.79
C VAL A 73 103.77 83.45 61.65
N ASP A 74 104.05 83.95 60.45
CA ASP A 74 103.21 83.73 59.28
C ASP A 74 103.16 82.24 58.91
N ALA A 75 104.30 81.54 58.94
CA ALA A 75 104.36 80.09 58.67
C ALA A 75 103.60 79.25 59.72
N ILE A 76 103.68 79.60 61.01
CA ILE A 76 102.88 78.94 62.06
C ILE A 76 101.38 79.18 61.83
N THR A 77 101.02 80.41 61.45
CA THR A 77 99.61 80.78 61.20
C THR A 77 99.03 80.01 60.01
N GLU A 78 99.80 79.83 58.94
CA GLU A 78 99.42 78.99 57.79
C GLU A 78 99.23 77.53 58.18
N LEU A 79 100.13 76.95 58.98
CA LEU A 79 100.05 75.55 59.41
C LEU A 79 98.81 75.30 60.29
N LEU A 80 98.46 76.26 61.15
CA LEU A 80 97.22 76.22 61.93
C LEU A 80 95.96 76.31 61.06
N LYS A 81 95.98 77.12 59.98
CA LYS A 81 94.89 77.16 59.00
C LYS A 81 94.73 75.83 58.26
N VAL A 82 95.82 75.23 57.78
CA VAL A 82 95.79 73.92 57.10
C VAL A 82 95.23 72.84 58.01
N ARG A 83 95.58 72.83 59.31
CA ARG A 83 95.00 71.89 60.28
C ARG A 83 93.48 72.08 60.40
N ALA A 84 93.02 73.32 60.53
CA ALA A 84 91.58 73.62 60.60
C ALA A 84 90.84 73.23 59.31
N ASP A 85 91.44 73.46 58.14
CA ASP A 85 90.87 73.06 56.85
C ASP A 85 90.84 71.53 56.67
N ALA A 86 91.86 70.80 57.14
CA ALA A 86 91.89 69.35 57.13
C ALA A 86 90.82 68.74 58.06
N GLU A 87 90.63 69.29 59.25
CA GLU A 87 89.53 68.90 60.15
C GLU A 87 88.16 69.18 59.52
N LYS A 88 88.00 70.34 58.88
CA LYS A 88 86.77 70.69 58.16
C LYS A 88 86.51 69.74 56.99
N LEU A 89 87.53 69.40 56.20
CA LEU A 89 87.40 68.43 55.10
C LEU A 89 87.05 67.04 55.63
N MET A 90 87.68 66.59 56.72
CA MET A 90 87.35 65.30 57.34
C MET A 90 85.90 65.27 57.83
N GLY A 91 85.41 66.36 58.43
CA GLY A 91 84.01 66.55 58.76
C GLY A 91 83.10 66.44 57.53
N GLN A 92 83.43 67.17 56.45
CA GLN A 92 82.67 67.13 55.19
C GLN A 92 82.65 65.75 54.53
N VAL A 93 83.77 65.02 54.53
CA VAL A 93 83.85 63.66 53.97
C VAL A 93 83.04 62.68 54.80
N SER A 94 83.12 62.75 56.13
CA SER A 94 82.32 61.91 57.03
C SER A 94 80.83 62.17 56.87
N ASP A 95 80.43 63.46 56.82
CA ASP A 95 79.05 63.86 56.58
C ASP A 95 78.56 63.40 55.20
N THR A 96 79.38 63.51 54.16
CA THR A 96 79.03 63.06 52.81
C THR A 96 78.89 61.54 52.75
N ASN A 97 79.80 60.79 53.37
CA ASN A 97 79.71 59.33 53.46
C ASN A 97 78.44 58.90 54.22
N ARG A 98 78.12 59.56 55.33
CA ARG A 98 76.89 59.30 56.08
C ARG A 98 75.66 59.58 55.21
N ARG A 99 75.60 60.74 54.55
CA ARG A 99 74.49 61.08 53.65
C ARG A 99 74.36 60.08 52.50
N LEU A 100 75.48 59.61 51.94
CA LEU A 100 75.48 58.61 50.87
C LEU A 100 74.97 57.25 51.36
N GLN A 101 75.36 56.81 52.55
CA GLN A 101 74.85 55.56 53.12
C GLN A 101 73.37 55.67 53.48
N ASP A 102 72.92 56.79 54.04
CA ASP A 102 71.52 57.02 54.37
C ASP A 102 70.66 57.01 53.09
N ALA A 103 71.10 57.75 52.05
CA ALA A 103 70.45 57.72 50.74
C ALA A 103 70.50 56.32 50.09
N GLY A 104 71.62 55.59 50.22
CA GLY A 104 71.77 54.24 49.69
C GLY A 104 70.83 53.23 50.36
N ARG A 105 70.63 53.33 51.68
CA ARG A 105 69.64 52.51 52.41
C ARG A 105 68.22 52.81 51.95
N GLU A 106 67.88 54.08 51.80
CA GLU A 106 66.56 54.49 51.30
C GLU A 106 66.31 53.95 49.89
N VAL A 107 67.28 54.08 48.98
CA VAL A 107 67.19 53.53 47.62
C VAL A 107 67.07 52.01 47.62
N THR A 108 67.78 51.31 48.50
CA THR A 108 67.70 49.85 48.63
C THR A 108 66.31 49.43 49.11
N ALA A 109 65.77 50.08 50.15
CA ALA A 109 64.42 49.82 50.65
C ALA A 109 63.37 50.08 49.56
N GLN A 110 63.46 51.21 48.86
CA GLN A 110 62.57 51.50 47.72
C GLN A 110 62.71 50.46 46.59
N THR A 111 63.91 49.95 46.32
CA THR A 111 64.13 48.91 45.31
C THR A 111 63.48 47.58 45.71
N GLU A 112 63.60 47.16 46.96
CA GLU A 112 62.93 45.97 47.48
C GLU A 112 61.40 46.10 47.41
N GLU A 113 60.86 47.27 47.75
CA GLU A 113 59.44 47.56 47.59
C GLU A 113 59.00 47.50 46.13
N VAL A 114 59.78 48.06 45.20
CA VAL A 114 59.51 47.97 43.76
C VAL A 114 59.54 46.52 43.28
N ILE A 115 60.47 45.69 43.74
CA ILE A 115 60.52 44.26 43.40
C ILE A 115 59.26 43.55 43.91
N ARG A 116 58.87 43.79 45.17
CA ARG A 116 57.63 43.23 45.74
C ARG A 116 56.40 43.65 44.93
N CYS A 117 56.30 44.93 44.57
CA CYS A 117 55.22 45.44 43.73
C CYS A 117 55.24 44.82 42.33
N ARG A 118 56.40 44.60 41.70
CA ARG A 118 56.51 43.92 40.40
C ARG A 118 56.07 42.46 40.46
N ILE A 119 56.41 41.74 41.53
CA ILE A 119 55.94 40.35 41.71
C ILE A 119 54.42 40.33 41.88
N GLN A 120 53.87 41.23 42.70
CA GLN A 120 52.42 41.37 42.86
C GLN A 120 51.75 41.71 41.52
N GLN A 121 52.29 42.67 40.78
CA GLN A 121 51.78 43.05 39.46
C GLN A 121 51.82 41.87 38.48
N ARG A 122 52.91 41.08 38.46
CA ARG A 122 53.02 39.88 37.62
C ARG A 122 51.99 38.82 38.01
N ASN A 123 51.80 38.59 39.30
CA ASN A 123 50.81 37.63 39.81
C ASN A 123 49.39 38.10 39.44
N MET A 124 49.09 39.39 39.64
CA MET A 124 47.81 39.99 39.25
C MET A 124 47.57 39.88 37.74
N ALA A 125 48.56 40.19 36.91
CA ALA A 125 48.46 40.05 35.46
C ALA A 125 48.20 38.60 35.06
N THR A 126 48.94 37.64 35.63
CA THR A 126 48.73 36.21 35.40
C THR A 126 47.32 35.77 35.82
N THR A 127 46.81 36.22 36.96
CA THR A 127 45.44 35.94 37.40
C THR A 127 44.41 36.53 36.46
N VAL A 128 44.62 37.78 35.99
CA VAL A 128 43.74 38.43 35.02
C VAL A 128 43.71 37.64 33.71
N GLU A 129 44.85 37.22 33.18
CA GLU A 129 44.91 36.38 31.97
C GLU A 129 44.15 35.06 32.14
N LYS A 130 44.31 34.38 33.29
CA LYS A 130 43.58 33.13 33.56
C LYS A 130 42.08 33.37 33.70
N LEU A 131 41.65 34.45 34.36
CA LEU A 131 40.23 34.82 34.47
C LEU A 131 39.63 35.19 33.10
N GLN A 132 40.38 35.90 32.26
CA GLN A 132 39.97 36.23 30.89
C GLN A 132 39.72 34.99 30.02
N LEU A 133 40.46 33.90 30.23
CA LEU A 133 40.19 32.63 29.56
C LEU A 133 38.90 31.94 30.04
N CYS A 134 38.53 32.13 31.31
CA CYS A 134 37.33 31.53 31.90
C CYS A 134 36.02 32.26 31.58
N ILE A 135 36.07 33.59 31.41
CA ILE A 135 34.86 34.43 31.17
C ILE A 135 34.04 33.93 29.97
N PRO A 136 34.62 33.69 28.77
CA PRO A 136 33.85 33.24 27.61
C PRO A 136 33.16 31.88 27.84
N VAL A 137 33.76 30.99 28.65
CA VAL A 137 33.17 29.68 28.99
C VAL A 137 31.89 29.88 29.82
N LEU A 138 31.94 30.76 30.82
CA LEU A 138 30.81 31.05 31.69
C LEU A 138 29.70 31.80 30.96
N GLU A 139 30.05 32.78 30.12
CA GLU A 139 29.09 33.51 29.28
C GLU A 139 28.37 32.58 28.30
N MET A 140 29.11 31.69 27.62
CA MET A 140 28.52 30.72 26.70
C MET A 140 27.64 29.69 27.40
N TYR A 141 28.01 29.26 28.61
CA TYR A 141 27.18 28.37 29.42
C TYR A 141 25.92 29.09 29.95
N SER A 142 26.02 30.36 30.30
CA SER A 142 24.87 31.19 30.68
C SER A 142 23.90 31.35 29.51
N LYS A 143 24.43 31.67 28.31
CA LYS A 143 23.65 31.75 27.07
C LYS A 143 22.97 30.41 26.74
N LEU A 144 23.65 29.29 26.95
CA LEU A 144 23.06 27.96 26.78
C LEU A 144 21.84 27.78 27.70
N LYS A 145 21.95 28.10 28.99
CA LYS A 145 20.82 27.99 29.92
C LYS A 145 19.65 28.87 29.53
N GLU A 146 19.89 30.11 29.12
CA GLU A 146 18.85 31.02 28.63
C GLU A 146 18.17 30.50 27.35
N GLN A 147 18.94 29.88 26.44
CA GLN A 147 18.41 29.24 25.24
C GLN A 147 17.53 28.02 25.54
N LEU A 148 17.84 27.27 26.60
CA LEU A 148 17.02 26.16 27.08
C LEU A 148 15.71 26.65 27.71
N GLU A 149 15.78 27.67 28.57
CA GLU A 149 14.60 28.28 29.20
C GLU A 149 13.65 28.92 28.17
N SER A 150 14.21 29.55 27.13
CA SER A 150 13.44 30.12 26.01
C SER A 150 12.94 29.10 24.99
N LYS A 151 13.10 27.79 25.26
CA LYS A 151 12.72 26.66 24.38
C LYS A 151 13.34 26.71 22.98
N ARG A 152 14.48 27.41 22.80
CA ARG A 152 15.22 27.51 21.54
C ARG A 152 16.26 26.39 21.43
N TYR A 153 15.77 25.15 21.44
CA TYR A 153 16.59 23.94 21.55
C TYR A 153 17.67 23.81 20.47
N TYR A 154 17.39 24.24 19.23
CA TYR A 154 18.40 24.22 18.17
C TYR A 154 19.58 25.16 18.46
N SER A 155 19.28 26.40 18.84
CA SER A 155 20.33 27.36 19.19
C SER A 155 21.12 26.90 20.40
N ALA A 156 20.45 26.24 21.37
CA ALA A 156 21.09 25.60 22.50
C ALA A 156 22.05 24.49 22.06
N LEU A 157 21.63 23.55 21.20
CA LEU A 157 22.51 22.47 20.71
C LEU A 157 23.76 23.00 20.00
N LYS A 158 23.64 24.05 19.18
CA LYS A 158 24.78 24.69 18.53
C LYS A 158 25.72 25.37 19.54
N THR A 159 25.17 26.07 20.53
CA THR A 159 25.96 26.67 21.62
C THR A 159 26.66 25.60 22.45
N MET A 160 26.03 24.44 22.69
CA MET A 160 26.63 23.29 23.38
C MET A 160 27.81 22.71 22.61
N GLU A 161 27.64 22.50 21.30
CA GLU A 161 28.70 21.98 20.43
C GLU A 161 29.91 22.92 20.41
N GLN A 162 29.67 24.24 20.32
CA GLN A 162 30.73 25.24 20.41
C GLN A 162 31.41 25.23 21.80
N LEU A 163 30.63 25.10 22.88
CA LEU A 163 31.15 25.04 24.24
C LEU A 163 32.05 23.81 24.43
N GLU A 164 31.63 22.64 23.95
CA GLU A 164 32.37 21.38 24.07
C GLU A 164 33.62 21.32 23.20
N ASN A 165 33.54 21.76 21.95
CA ASN A 165 34.65 21.61 20.99
C ASN A 165 35.68 22.75 21.04
N ILE A 166 35.28 23.97 21.42
CA ILE A 166 36.14 25.16 21.31
C ILE A 166 36.57 25.69 22.69
N TYR A 167 35.64 25.79 23.63
CA TYR A 167 35.85 26.54 24.88
C TYR A 167 36.28 25.66 26.07
N ILE A 168 35.65 24.49 26.27
CA ILE A 168 35.99 23.55 27.36
C ILE A 168 37.43 23.01 27.26
N PRO A 169 37.97 22.65 26.08
CA PRO A 169 39.34 22.14 25.98
C PRO A 169 40.41 23.15 26.42
N ARG A 170 40.11 24.45 26.32
CA ARG A 170 41.03 25.54 26.71
C ARG A 170 41.16 25.70 28.24
N VAL A 171 40.18 25.20 29.00
CA VAL A 171 40.03 25.46 30.46
C VAL A 171 39.78 24.15 31.23
N SER A 172 40.14 23.00 30.66
CA SER A 172 39.86 21.64 31.18
C SER A 172 40.45 21.32 32.56
N GLN A 173 41.44 22.09 32.99
CA GLN A 173 42.13 21.94 34.28
C GLN A 173 41.26 22.34 35.48
N TYR A 174 40.20 23.12 35.27
CA TYR A 174 39.34 23.62 36.34
C TYR A 174 38.14 22.70 36.59
N ARG A 175 37.84 22.45 37.87
CA ARG A 175 36.74 21.57 38.32
C ARG A 175 35.36 21.96 37.77
N PHE A 176 35.09 23.27 37.64
CA PHE A 176 33.78 23.72 37.12
C PHE A 176 33.58 23.33 35.65
N CYS A 177 34.64 23.32 34.82
CA CYS A 177 34.57 22.87 33.43
C CYS A 177 34.30 21.37 33.31
N GLN A 178 34.84 20.56 34.23
CA GLN A 178 34.59 19.12 34.28
C GLN A 178 33.11 18.82 34.59
N ILE A 179 32.55 19.53 35.59
CA ILE A 179 31.12 19.42 35.93
C ILE A 179 30.24 19.86 34.76
N MET A 180 30.62 20.94 34.05
CA MET A 180 29.90 21.37 32.85
C MET A 180 29.93 20.29 31.77
N ALA A 181 31.10 19.71 31.48
CA ALA A 181 31.26 18.64 30.49
C ALA A 181 30.42 17.40 30.82
N GLU A 182 30.35 16.98 32.09
CA GLU A 182 29.48 15.87 32.53
C GLU A 182 27.99 16.18 32.41
N THR A 183 27.61 17.46 32.46
CA THR A 183 26.21 17.90 32.39
C THR A 183 25.72 18.04 30.95
N LEU A 184 26.60 18.32 29.99
CA LEU A 184 26.22 18.52 28.58
C LEU A 184 25.51 17.30 27.96
N PRO A 185 25.96 16.05 28.12
CA PRO A 185 25.23 14.88 27.62
C PRO A 185 23.83 14.74 28.21
N LYS A 186 23.65 15.07 29.50
CA LYS A 186 22.33 15.02 30.17
C LYS A 186 21.37 16.04 29.58
N LEU A 187 21.85 17.25 29.31
CA LEU A 187 21.05 18.30 28.65
C LEU A 187 20.68 17.92 27.21
N ARG A 188 21.56 17.20 26.48
CA ARG A 188 21.22 16.69 25.14
C ARG A 188 20.06 15.69 25.20
N GLU A 189 20.09 14.78 26.16
CA GLU A 189 19.02 13.79 26.34
C GLU A 189 17.72 14.47 26.80
N GLU A 190 17.80 15.48 27.66
CA GLU A 190 16.64 16.27 28.07
C GLU A 190 15.98 16.98 26.87
N ILE A 191 16.76 17.61 25.99
CA ILE A 191 16.25 18.21 24.75
C ILE A 191 15.57 17.15 23.86
N LYS A 192 16.17 15.95 23.77
CA LYS A 192 15.65 14.83 23.00
C LYS A 192 14.29 14.38 23.54
N GLU A 193 14.18 14.16 24.84
CA GLU A 193 12.93 13.77 25.50
C GLU A 193 11.82 14.83 25.37
N ILE A 194 12.14 16.11 25.55
CA ILE A 194 11.16 17.20 25.38
C ILE A 194 10.65 17.23 23.93
N SER A 195 11.55 17.13 22.94
CA SER A 195 11.17 17.13 21.53
C SER A 195 10.30 15.92 21.15
N MET A 196 10.51 14.77 21.81
CA MET A 196 9.68 13.58 21.64
C MET A 196 8.33 13.69 22.34
N SER A 197 8.25 14.39 23.47
CA SER A 197 6.98 14.71 24.13
C SER A 197 6.11 15.60 23.23
N ASP A 198 6.68 16.68 22.69
CA ASP A 198 5.98 17.60 21.77
C ASP A 198 5.43 16.84 20.54
N LEU A 199 6.20 15.88 20.02
CA LEU A 199 5.76 15.01 18.92
C LEU A 199 4.59 14.10 19.33
N LYS A 200 4.63 13.50 20.52
CA LYS A 200 3.55 12.63 21.00
C LYS A 200 2.24 13.41 21.14
N ASP A 201 2.31 14.61 21.70
CA ASP A 201 1.16 15.50 21.84
C ASP A 201 0.59 15.90 20.47
N PHE A 202 1.45 16.19 19.51
CA PHE A 202 1.07 16.43 18.11
C PHE A 202 0.37 15.22 17.48
N LEU A 203 0.92 14.01 17.64
CA LEU A 203 0.34 12.78 17.10
C LEU A 203 -1.04 12.49 17.70
N GLU A 204 -1.29 12.85 18.96
CA GLU A 204 -2.60 12.75 19.58
C GLU A 204 -3.57 13.84 19.05
N SER A 205 -3.10 15.08 18.92
CA SER A 205 -3.89 16.20 18.43
C SER A 205 -4.41 15.97 17.01
N ILE A 206 -3.55 15.51 16.10
CA ILE A 206 -3.94 15.23 14.71
C ILE A 206 -5.04 14.18 14.64
N ARG A 207 -5.01 13.18 15.53
CA ARG A 207 -6.05 12.14 15.54
C ARG A 207 -7.43 12.74 15.83
N LYS A 208 -7.53 13.75 16.69
CA LYS A 208 -8.79 14.45 17.02
C LYS A 208 -9.26 15.36 15.89
N HIS A 209 -8.34 15.93 15.11
CA HIS A 209 -8.64 16.87 14.03
C HIS A 209 -8.79 16.23 12.64
N SER A 210 -8.38 14.98 12.46
CA SER A 210 -8.44 14.25 11.18
C SER A 210 -9.81 14.26 10.53
N ASP A 211 -10.89 14.14 11.32
CA ASP A 211 -12.27 14.18 10.80
C ASP A 211 -12.60 15.54 10.16
N LYS A 212 -12.29 16.64 10.85
CA LYS A 212 -12.53 18.02 10.35
C LYS A 212 -11.66 18.36 9.14
N ILE A 213 -10.41 17.90 9.12
CA ILE A 213 -9.50 18.08 7.99
C ILE A 213 -10.05 17.36 6.77
N GLY A 214 -10.50 16.10 6.94
CA GLY A 214 -11.10 15.32 5.87
C GLY A 214 -12.42 15.91 5.37
N GLU A 215 -13.28 16.38 6.28
CA GLU A 215 -14.53 17.04 5.92
C GLU A 215 -14.30 18.30 5.08
N THR A 216 -13.33 19.14 5.49
CA THR A 216 -13.00 20.37 4.77
C THR A 216 -12.40 20.07 3.39
N ALA A 217 -11.48 19.10 3.33
CA ALA A 217 -10.90 18.63 2.07
C ALA A 217 -11.96 18.07 1.12
N MET A 218 -12.89 17.26 1.64
CA MET A 218 -14.00 16.70 0.89
C MET A 218 -14.92 17.80 0.35
N ARG A 219 -15.36 18.77 1.18
CA ARG A 219 -16.22 19.88 0.72
C ARG A 219 -15.59 20.71 -0.38
N GLN A 220 -14.28 20.96 -0.32
CA GLN A 220 -13.58 21.78 -1.31
C GLN A 220 -13.40 21.06 -2.66
N VAL A 221 -13.17 19.74 -2.64
CA VAL A 221 -13.17 18.91 -3.86
C VAL A 221 -14.55 18.92 -4.53
N GLY A 222 -15.63 18.84 -3.73
CA GLY A 222 -17.00 18.95 -4.24
C GLY A 222 -17.28 20.30 -4.90
N PHE A 223 -16.78 21.39 -4.33
CA PHE A 223 -16.97 22.75 -4.89
C PHE A 223 -16.22 22.97 -6.22
N CYS A 224 -14.99 22.44 -6.36
CA CYS A 224 -14.24 22.53 -7.62
C CYS A 224 -14.88 21.70 -8.75
N PHE A 225 -15.63 20.65 -8.41
CA PHE A 225 -16.33 19.81 -9.38
C PHE A 225 -17.59 20.50 -9.94
N VAL A 226 -18.35 21.19 -9.09
CA VAL A 226 -19.59 21.90 -9.49
C VAL A 226 -19.33 23.05 -10.48
N LEU A 227 -18.16 23.69 -10.41
CA LEU A 227 -17.80 24.78 -11.33
C LEU A 227 -17.25 24.32 -12.69
N ASN A 228 -17.00 23.03 -12.90
CA ASN A 228 -16.38 22.48 -14.12
C ASN A 228 -17.36 21.62 -14.94
N THR A 229 -18.36 22.25 -15.55
CA THR A 229 -19.17 21.64 -16.61
C THR A 229 -18.45 21.54 -17.97
N ASP A 230 -17.24 22.08 -18.11
CA ASP A 230 -16.45 21.99 -19.35
C ASP A 230 -15.05 21.39 -19.09
N PHE A 231 -14.99 20.06 -19.10
CA PHE A 231 -13.75 19.27 -19.04
C PHE A 231 -12.79 19.51 -20.24
N ARG A 232 -13.10 20.45 -21.15
CA ARG A 232 -12.29 20.78 -22.33
C ARG A 232 -11.27 21.89 -22.13
N VAL A 233 -11.40 22.76 -21.12
CA VAL A 233 -10.57 23.99 -21.06
C VAL A 233 -9.28 23.83 -20.26
N CYS A 234 -9.17 22.89 -19.31
CA CYS A 234 -7.93 22.66 -18.57
C CYS A 234 -6.84 21.90 -19.36
N CYS A 235 -7.18 21.23 -20.46
CA CYS A 235 -6.20 20.50 -21.28
C CYS A 235 -5.35 21.39 -22.20
N LEU A 236 -5.64 22.69 -22.29
CA LEU A 236 -5.04 23.57 -23.30
C LEU A 236 -3.84 24.40 -22.83
N HIS A 237 -3.33 24.20 -21.61
CA HIS A 237 -2.16 24.96 -21.13
C HIS A 237 -0.99 24.18 -20.55
N VAL A 238 -0.98 22.84 -20.61
CA VAL A 238 0.23 22.06 -20.30
C VAL A 238 0.33 20.86 -21.23
N ASN A 239 1.45 20.77 -21.95
CA ASN A 239 1.74 19.84 -23.03
C ASN A 239 1.29 18.38 -22.81
N ALA A 240 0.67 17.85 -23.86
CA ALA A 240 0.00 16.56 -23.99
C ALA A 240 0.92 15.30 -24.01
N ALA A 241 1.86 15.16 -23.06
CA ALA A 241 2.80 14.03 -23.06
C ALA A 241 2.72 13.05 -21.87
N TYR A 242 1.88 13.30 -20.87
CA TYR A 242 1.75 12.41 -19.70
C TYR A 242 0.30 11.99 -19.47
N LEU A 243 -0.18 11.06 -20.32
CA LEU A 243 -1.53 10.46 -20.28
C LEU A 243 -1.52 9.07 -19.61
N LEU A 244 -0.77 8.91 -18.52
CA LEU A 244 -0.90 7.78 -17.60
C LEU A 244 -0.85 8.30 -16.16
N GLU A 245 -1.84 7.88 -15.38
CA GLU A 245 -2.08 8.14 -13.94
C GLU A 245 -3.11 9.24 -13.56
N PRO A 246 -4.39 8.86 -13.41
CA PRO A 246 -5.47 9.71 -12.87
C PRO A 246 -5.25 10.15 -11.41
N ASN A 247 -4.42 9.44 -10.65
CA ASN A 247 -4.29 9.61 -9.20
C ASN A 247 -3.55 10.88 -8.78
N LEU A 248 -2.82 11.53 -9.69
CA LEU A 248 -1.91 12.64 -9.33
C LEU A 248 -2.58 14.02 -9.35
N TRP A 249 -3.71 14.18 -10.06
CA TRP A 249 -4.36 15.48 -10.27
C TRP A 249 -5.30 15.88 -9.13
N CYS A 250 -6.01 14.93 -8.52
CA CYS A 250 -6.89 15.22 -7.37
C CYS A 250 -6.12 15.76 -6.16
N PHE A 251 -4.91 15.23 -5.90
CA PHE A 251 -4.07 15.68 -4.79
C PHE A 251 -3.48 17.08 -5.01
N LYS A 252 -3.12 17.45 -6.25
CA LYS A 252 -2.52 18.77 -6.56
C LYS A 252 -3.46 19.95 -6.35
N LEU A 253 -4.78 19.76 -6.40
CA LEU A 253 -5.76 20.84 -6.15
C LEU A 253 -6.09 21.02 -4.65
N ILE A 254 -5.86 20.00 -3.82
CA ILE A 254 -6.04 20.03 -2.35
C ILE A 254 -4.95 20.90 -1.69
N TYR A 255 -3.84 21.15 -2.41
CA TYR A 255 -2.61 21.74 -1.89
C TYR A 255 -2.70 23.15 -1.32
N VAL A 256 -3.70 23.94 -1.67
CA VAL A 256 -3.52 25.39 -1.59
C VAL A 256 -3.90 26.00 -0.23
N LEU A 257 -4.74 25.37 0.62
CA LEU A 257 -5.26 26.07 1.82
C LEU A 257 -5.61 25.26 3.10
N THR A 258 -5.57 23.92 3.14
CA THR A 258 -6.35 23.20 4.18
C THR A 258 -5.59 22.65 5.40
N ALA A 259 -4.40 22.07 5.23
CA ALA A 259 -3.74 21.40 6.36
C ALA A 259 -2.96 22.36 7.28
N GLN A 260 -2.30 23.38 6.72
CA GLN A 260 -1.42 24.31 7.45
C GLN A 260 -2.20 25.27 8.36
N ASP A 261 -3.43 25.63 8.00
CA ASP A 261 -4.28 26.53 8.79
C ASP A 261 -4.97 25.81 9.97
N LEU A 262 -5.07 24.47 9.90
CA LEU A 262 -5.76 23.65 10.91
C LEU A 262 -4.79 22.95 11.89
N VAL A 263 -3.52 22.76 11.52
CA VAL A 263 -2.56 21.98 12.30
C VAL A 263 -1.17 22.60 12.27
N ASP A 264 -0.57 22.78 13.45
CA ASP A 264 0.83 23.17 13.57
C ASP A 264 1.78 21.97 13.41
N PHE A 265 2.50 21.90 12.29
CA PHE A 265 3.48 20.86 11.98
C PHE A 265 4.87 21.12 12.61
N SER A 266 5.08 22.26 13.29
CA SER A 266 6.35 22.64 13.92
C SER A 266 6.95 21.55 14.82
N PRO A 267 6.17 20.80 15.64
CA PRO A 267 6.72 19.71 16.46
C PRO A 267 7.41 18.61 15.64
N VAL A 268 6.86 18.24 14.48
CA VAL A 268 7.44 17.22 13.59
C VAL A 268 8.75 17.71 13.00
N TYR A 269 8.77 18.93 12.47
CA TYR A 269 9.97 19.50 11.86
C TYR A 269 11.09 19.72 12.90
N ARG A 270 10.74 20.22 14.09
CA ARG A 270 11.68 20.40 15.20
C ARG A 270 12.29 19.08 15.63
N CYS A 271 11.48 18.05 15.83
CA CYS A 271 11.94 16.74 16.26
C CYS A 271 12.82 16.09 15.17
N LEU A 272 12.39 16.11 13.90
CA LEU A 272 13.18 15.63 12.77
C LEU A 272 14.54 16.32 12.70
N HIS A 273 14.58 17.64 12.87
CA HIS A 273 15.81 18.42 12.79
C HIS A 273 16.76 18.14 13.97
N ILE A 274 16.24 18.08 15.21
CA ILE A 274 17.03 17.76 16.41
C ILE A 274 17.68 16.38 16.27
N TYR A 275 16.91 15.35 15.90
CA TYR A 275 17.43 14.00 15.71
C TYR A 275 18.43 13.91 14.54
N THR A 276 18.29 14.76 13.52
CA THR A 276 19.28 14.85 12.44
C THR A 276 20.60 15.44 12.93
N VAL A 277 20.56 16.52 13.73
CA VAL A 277 21.77 17.15 14.30
C VAL A 277 22.49 16.22 15.29
N LEU A 278 21.75 15.39 16.01
CA LEU A 278 22.31 14.41 16.95
C LEU A 278 22.83 13.12 16.27
N GLY A 279 22.64 12.95 14.96
CA GLY A 279 23.07 11.74 14.24
C GLY A 279 22.13 10.53 14.36
N ASP A 280 20.99 10.68 15.05
CA ASP A 280 20.03 9.62 15.35
C ASP A 280 18.80 9.60 14.41
N ARG A 281 18.91 10.20 13.23
CA ARG A 281 17.79 10.42 12.29
C ARG A 281 16.96 9.17 11.99
N GLU A 282 17.62 8.04 11.72
CA GLU A 282 16.95 6.78 11.38
C GLU A 282 16.03 6.27 12.50
N THR A 283 16.41 6.48 13.76
CA THR A 283 15.60 6.04 14.91
C THR A 283 14.28 6.82 14.97
N PHE A 284 14.32 8.12 14.68
CA PHE A 284 13.14 8.97 14.60
C PHE A 284 12.26 8.61 13.42
N GLU A 285 12.82 8.43 12.22
CA GLU A 285 12.06 8.04 11.03
C GLU A 285 11.31 6.72 11.26
N ASN A 286 12.00 5.73 11.82
CA ASN A 286 11.40 4.43 12.16
C ASN A 286 10.31 4.56 13.23
N TYR A 287 10.52 5.38 14.27
CA TYR A 287 9.51 5.64 15.29
C TYR A 287 8.26 6.29 14.67
N TYR A 288 8.44 7.36 13.90
CA TYR A 288 7.36 8.11 13.27
C TYR A 288 6.53 7.21 12.35
N ARG A 289 7.17 6.50 11.40
CA ARG A 289 6.49 5.57 10.48
C ARG A 289 5.74 4.46 11.22
N LYS A 290 6.33 3.91 12.28
CA LYS A 290 5.70 2.87 13.11
C LYS A 290 4.44 3.38 13.83
N GLN A 291 4.48 4.61 14.36
CA GLN A 291 3.31 5.21 15.02
C GLN A 291 2.21 5.57 14.02
N ARG A 292 2.56 6.18 12.88
CA ARG A 292 1.57 6.52 11.84
C ARG A 292 0.92 5.27 11.25
N LYS A 293 1.66 4.17 11.07
CA LYS A 293 1.08 2.87 10.66
C LYS A 293 0.09 2.30 11.67
N LYS A 294 0.33 2.49 12.98
CA LYS A 294 -0.65 2.12 14.03
C LYS A 294 -1.89 3.01 13.97
N GLN A 295 -1.73 4.32 13.79
CA GLN A 295 -2.85 5.25 13.68
C GLN A 295 -3.69 5.00 12.43
N ALA A 296 -3.07 4.72 11.28
CA ALA A 296 -3.77 4.28 10.07
C ALA A 296 -4.67 3.06 10.34
N ARG A 297 -4.14 2.04 11.04
CA ARG A 297 -4.92 0.85 11.39
C ARG A 297 -6.14 1.14 12.25
N LEU A 298 -6.07 2.13 13.14
CA LEU A 298 -7.16 2.56 14.01
C LEU A 298 -8.22 3.36 13.25
N VAL A 299 -7.80 4.28 12.37
CA VAL A 299 -8.71 5.07 11.53
C VAL A 299 -9.51 4.17 10.58
N LEU A 300 -8.89 3.09 10.10
CA LEU A 300 -9.54 2.13 9.20
C LEU A 300 -10.51 1.16 9.90
N GLN A 301 -10.56 1.12 11.23
CA GLN A 301 -11.53 0.28 11.94
C GLN A 301 -12.91 0.98 11.95
N PRO A 302 -13.97 0.33 11.44
CA PRO A 302 -15.30 0.92 11.46
C PRO A 302 -15.82 1.05 12.89
N GLN A 303 -16.50 2.17 13.18
CA GLN A 303 -17.22 2.35 14.45
C GLN A 303 -18.48 1.48 14.47
N SER A 304 -18.89 0.99 15.64
CA SER A 304 -19.96 -0.01 15.80
C SER A 304 -21.33 0.42 15.27
N ASN A 305 -21.58 1.73 15.24
CA ASN A 305 -22.82 2.36 14.75
C ASN A 305 -22.66 2.99 13.36
N MET A 306 -21.50 2.83 12.70
CA MET A 306 -21.24 3.41 11.39
C MET A 306 -22.24 2.90 10.34
N HIS A 307 -22.67 1.65 10.46
CA HIS A 307 -23.53 0.95 9.50
C HIS A 307 -25.00 1.38 9.56
N GLU A 308 -25.41 2.07 10.63
CA GLU A 308 -26.82 2.39 10.88
C GLU A 308 -27.28 3.66 10.16
N THR A 309 -26.36 4.59 9.87
CA THR A 309 -26.69 5.89 9.28
C THR A 309 -25.70 6.29 8.19
N VAL A 310 -26.22 7.02 7.20
CA VAL A 310 -25.45 7.64 6.11
C VAL A 310 -24.37 8.60 6.68
N GLU A 311 -24.68 9.28 7.78
CA GLU A 311 -23.75 10.14 8.53
C GLU A 311 -22.57 9.37 9.15
N GLY A 312 -22.80 8.12 9.56
CA GLY A 312 -21.76 7.23 10.08
C GLY A 312 -20.71 6.91 9.03
N TYR A 313 -21.13 6.61 7.79
CA TYR A 313 -20.23 6.43 6.66
C TYR A 313 -19.47 7.72 6.31
N ARG A 314 -20.13 8.88 6.35
CA ARG A 314 -19.48 10.18 6.09
C ARG A 314 -18.29 10.42 7.02
N LYS A 315 -18.51 10.27 8.33
CA LYS A 315 -17.45 10.45 9.35
C LYS A 315 -16.32 9.44 9.18
N TYR A 316 -16.63 8.20 8.83
CA TYR A 316 -15.61 7.18 8.57
C TYR A 316 -14.71 7.56 7.38
N PHE A 317 -15.28 7.98 6.25
CA PHE A 317 -14.49 8.40 5.10
C PHE A 317 -13.73 9.71 5.34
N ASN A 318 -14.33 10.68 6.02
CA ASN A 318 -13.66 11.93 6.40
C ASN A 318 -12.40 11.65 7.23
N GLN A 319 -12.47 10.77 8.24
CA GLN A 319 -11.30 10.43 9.06
C GLN A 319 -10.17 9.82 8.23
N ILE A 320 -10.48 8.92 7.29
CA ILE A 320 -9.50 8.29 6.39
C ILE A 320 -8.83 9.34 5.50
N VAL A 321 -9.63 10.21 4.89
CA VAL A 321 -9.13 11.23 3.97
C VAL A 321 -8.27 12.25 4.71
N GLY A 322 -8.70 12.70 5.89
CA GLY A 322 -7.90 13.58 6.73
C GLY A 322 -6.56 12.97 7.12
N PHE A 323 -6.50 11.66 7.34
CA PHE A 323 -5.23 10.96 7.61
C PHE A 323 -4.28 11.06 6.41
N PHE A 324 -4.77 10.77 5.20
CA PHE A 324 -3.93 10.81 3.99
C PHE A 324 -3.55 12.23 3.56
N VAL A 325 -4.40 13.23 3.79
CA VAL A 325 -4.06 14.66 3.56
C VAL A 325 -2.87 15.08 4.43
N VAL A 326 -2.85 14.66 5.69
CA VAL A 326 -1.73 14.92 6.61
C VAL A 326 -0.45 14.22 6.14
N GLU A 327 -0.53 12.94 5.73
CA GLU A 327 0.65 12.21 5.23
C GLU A 327 1.18 12.80 3.92
N ASP A 328 0.31 13.23 3.02
CA ASP A 328 0.71 13.87 1.77
C ASP A 328 1.39 15.23 2.02
N HIS A 329 0.89 16.00 2.99
CA HIS A 329 1.55 17.24 3.40
C HIS A 329 2.98 16.98 3.91
N ILE A 330 3.16 15.98 4.76
CA ILE A 330 4.47 15.63 5.34
C ILE A 330 5.41 15.07 4.26
N LEU A 331 4.90 14.28 3.31
CA LEU A 331 5.65 13.78 2.17
C LEU A 331 6.32 14.89 1.36
N HIS A 332 5.64 16.02 1.16
CA HIS A 332 6.17 17.13 0.37
C HIS A 332 6.93 18.16 1.21
N ALA A 333 6.56 18.33 2.49
CA ALA A 333 7.22 19.28 3.39
C ALA A 333 8.53 18.75 3.98
N THR A 334 8.72 17.43 4.07
CA THR A 334 9.92 16.82 4.65
C THR A 334 10.75 16.08 3.61
N GLN A 335 12.08 16.24 3.66
CA GLN A 335 12.98 15.47 2.81
C GLN A 335 13.23 14.08 3.41
N GLY A 336 12.37 13.10 3.10
CA GLY A 336 12.64 11.68 3.35
C GLY A 336 12.03 11.06 4.62
N LEU A 337 11.35 11.83 5.48
CA LEU A 337 10.65 11.26 6.65
C LEU A 337 9.53 10.30 6.22
N VAL A 338 8.73 10.72 5.25
CA VAL A 338 7.72 9.93 4.56
C VAL A 338 8.13 9.80 3.09
N THR A 339 8.07 8.58 2.55
CA THR A 339 8.39 8.31 1.14
C THR A 339 7.14 7.91 0.39
N ARG A 340 7.14 8.09 -0.94
CA ARG A 340 6.04 7.66 -1.83
C ARG A 340 5.68 6.19 -1.59
N ALA A 341 6.69 5.32 -1.52
CA ALA A 341 6.50 3.89 -1.26
C ALA A 341 5.82 3.59 0.08
N PHE A 342 6.12 4.36 1.14
CA PHE A 342 5.44 4.20 2.43
C PHE A 342 3.98 4.64 2.37
N THR A 343 3.69 5.77 1.72
CA THR A 343 2.32 6.24 1.51
C THR A 343 1.51 5.25 0.67
N ASP A 344 2.11 4.66 -0.37
CA ASP A 344 1.49 3.63 -1.19
C ASP A 344 1.21 2.34 -0.40
N GLU A 345 2.12 1.93 0.50
CA GLU A 345 1.88 0.80 1.40
C GLU A 345 0.68 1.05 2.32
N LEU A 346 0.59 2.26 2.90
CA LEU A 346 -0.55 2.66 3.74
C LEU A 346 -1.85 2.72 2.94
N TRP A 347 -1.80 3.25 1.71
CA TRP A 347 -2.96 3.33 0.83
C TRP A 347 -3.48 1.95 0.43
N ASN A 348 -2.60 1.02 0.06
CA ASN A 348 -2.99 -0.36 -0.28
C ASN A 348 -3.60 -1.08 0.93
N MET A 349 -3.06 -0.87 2.14
CA MET A 349 -3.66 -1.38 3.38
C MET A 349 -5.05 -0.78 3.62
N ALA A 350 -5.20 0.53 3.43
CA ALA A 350 -6.46 1.24 3.57
C ALA A 350 -7.51 0.71 2.60
N LEU A 351 -7.15 0.60 1.32
CA LEU A 351 -8.01 0.10 0.26
C LEU A 351 -8.52 -1.31 0.57
N SER A 352 -7.63 -2.23 0.95
CA SER A 352 -8.00 -3.60 1.31
C SER A 352 -9.00 -3.66 2.47
N LYS A 353 -8.81 -2.82 3.50
CA LYS A 353 -9.72 -2.75 4.65
C LYS A 353 -11.07 -2.09 4.33
N ILE A 354 -11.06 -0.97 3.60
CA ILE A 354 -12.27 -0.26 3.17
C ILE A 354 -13.13 -1.22 2.34
N ILE A 355 -12.51 -1.95 1.42
CA ILE A 355 -13.17 -2.99 0.64
C ILE A 355 -13.83 -4.01 1.58
N ALA A 356 -13.08 -4.60 2.52
CA ALA A 356 -13.62 -5.61 3.44
C ALA A 356 -14.82 -5.09 4.26
N VAL A 357 -14.78 -3.84 4.73
CA VAL A 357 -15.89 -3.21 5.47
C VAL A 357 -17.11 -3.03 4.56
N LEU A 358 -16.93 -2.53 3.35
CA LEU A 358 -18.01 -2.34 2.37
C LEU A 358 -18.62 -3.66 1.88
N ARG A 359 -17.84 -4.75 1.84
CA ARG A 359 -18.38 -6.09 1.51
C ARG A 359 -19.31 -6.64 2.59
N THR A 360 -19.07 -6.26 3.85
CA THR A 360 -19.72 -6.87 5.01
C THR A 360 -21.01 -6.14 5.41
N HIS A 361 -21.10 -4.83 5.18
CA HIS A 361 -22.27 -4.01 5.54
C HIS A 361 -22.98 -3.53 4.27
N SER A 362 -24.29 -3.80 4.18
CA SER A 362 -25.12 -3.65 2.98
C SER A 362 -24.91 -2.35 2.20
N ILE A 363 -24.58 -2.50 0.92
CA ILE A 363 -24.20 -1.46 -0.04
C ILE A 363 -25.29 -0.40 -0.27
N LEU A 364 -26.57 -0.70 0.06
CA LEU A 364 -27.71 0.21 -0.14
C LEU A 364 -27.54 1.60 0.49
N TYR A 365 -26.92 1.69 1.67
CA TYR A 365 -26.66 2.98 2.34
C TYR A 365 -25.41 3.69 1.80
N ALA A 366 -24.41 2.93 1.35
CA ALA A 366 -23.23 3.47 0.68
C ALA A 366 -23.60 4.05 -0.70
N VAL A 367 -24.58 3.48 -1.39
CA VAL A 367 -25.12 3.98 -2.66
C VAL A 367 -25.92 5.27 -2.47
N HIS A 368 -26.75 5.38 -1.43
CA HIS A 368 -27.40 6.65 -1.09
C HIS A 368 -26.40 7.76 -0.76
N PHE A 369 -25.21 7.42 -0.24
CA PHE A 369 -24.14 8.39 -0.01
C PHE A 369 -23.49 8.89 -1.32
N ILE A 370 -23.42 8.04 -2.36
CA ILE A 370 -22.96 8.42 -3.71
C ILE A 370 -23.94 9.38 -4.37
N ASP A 371 -25.25 9.23 -4.13
CA ASP A 371 -26.30 10.12 -4.66
C ASP A 371 -26.34 11.50 -3.96
N LEU A 372 -25.68 11.67 -2.80
CA LEU A 372 -25.81 12.89 -1.96
C LEU A 372 -24.54 13.73 -1.81
N ASP A 373 -23.34 13.23 -2.14
CA ASP A 373 -22.11 14.05 -2.05
C ASP A 373 -21.11 13.74 -3.19
N TYR A 374 -20.94 14.72 -4.08
CA TYR A 374 -20.10 14.71 -5.28
C TYR A 374 -18.57 14.67 -5.01
N SER A 375 -18.13 14.46 -3.76
CA SER A 375 -16.72 14.61 -3.34
C SER A 375 -15.86 13.35 -3.42
N LEU A 376 -16.39 12.21 -3.88
CA LEU A 376 -15.73 10.90 -3.78
C LEU A 376 -14.84 10.49 -4.98
N CYS A 377 -14.35 11.46 -5.77
CA CYS A 377 -13.48 11.20 -6.92
C CYS A 377 -12.17 10.46 -6.55
N CYS A 378 -11.70 10.56 -5.31
CA CYS A 378 -10.51 9.85 -4.81
C CYS A 378 -10.73 8.33 -4.60
N LEU A 379 -11.95 7.82 -4.78
CA LEU A 379 -12.34 6.42 -4.54
C LEU A 379 -12.91 5.73 -5.79
N LEU A 380 -12.56 6.16 -7.01
CA LEU A 380 -13.01 5.55 -8.28
C LEU A 380 -12.80 4.02 -8.35
N THR A 381 -11.72 3.51 -7.76
CA THR A 381 -11.46 2.05 -7.64
C THR A 381 -12.45 1.37 -6.70
N VAL A 382 -12.83 2.02 -5.60
CA VAL A 382 -13.83 1.50 -4.65
C VAL A 382 -15.23 1.60 -5.25
N ILE A 383 -15.54 2.66 -6.00
CA ILE A 383 -16.78 2.80 -6.76
C ILE A 383 -16.94 1.67 -7.78
N ALA A 384 -15.87 1.35 -8.53
CA ALA A 384 -15.88 0.23 -9.48
C ALA A 384 -16.12 -1.13 -8.78
N LEU A 385 -15.59 -1.33 -7.58
CA LEU A 385 -15.79 -2.55 -6.82
C LEU A 385 -17.18 -2.61 -6.16
N VAL A 386 -17.67 -1.48 -5.63
CA VAL A 386 -19.03 -1.33 -5.10
C VAL A 386 -20.06 -1.59 -6.20
N ARG A 387 -19.79 -1.13 -7.43
CA ARG A 387 -20.60 -1.44 -8.62
C ARG A 387 -20.69 -2.94 -8.87
N ASP A 388 -19.57 -3.65 -8.88
CA ASP A 388 -19.58 -5.09 -9.15
C ASP A 388 -20.40 -5.82 -8.08
N GLN A 389 -20.29 -5.40 -6.81
CA GLN A 389 -21.11 -5.96 -5.73
C GLN A 389 -22.59 -5.55 -5.79
N TYR A 390 -22.89 -4.33 -6.25
CA TYR A 390 -24.25 -3.86 -6.48
C TYR A 390 -24.91 -4.69 -7.58
N ASN A 391 -24.23 -4.90 -8.71
CA ASN A 391 -24.68 -5.77 -9.79
C ASN A 391 -24.89 -7.21 -9.29
N GLU A 392 -23.99 -7.76 -8.49
CA GLU A 392 -24.18 -9.08 -7.86
C GLU A 392 -25.43 -9.14 -6.96
N THR A 393 -25.71 -8.07 -6.21
CA THR A 393 -26.90 -7.98 -5.35
C THR A 393 -28.19 -7.88 -6.17
N LEU A 394 -28.18 -7.08 -7.24
CA LEU A 394 -29.28 -7.04 -8.20
C LEU A 394 -29.50 -8.43 -8.83
N LEU A 395 -28.44 -9.10 -9.29
CA LEU A 395 -28.56 -10.43 -9.87
C LEU A 395 -29.21 -11.44 -8.91
N LYS A 396 -28.88 -11.39 -7.61
CA LYS A 396 -29.53 -12.23 -6.59
C LYS A 396 -31.01 -11.90 -6.40
N LYS A 397 -31.37 -10.62 -6.34
CA LYS A 397 -32.78 -10.22 -6.20
C LYS A 397 -33.60 -10.62 -7.43
N TRP A 398 -33.05 -10.49 -8.64
CA TRP A 398 -33.74 -10.86 -9.88
C TRP A 398 -33.80 -12.37 -10.09
N ALA A 399 -32.86 -13.14 -9.50
CA ALA A 399 -32.98 -14.60 -9.44
C ALA A 399 -34.24 -15.06 -8.69
N LEU A 400 -34.62 -14.33 -7.63
CA LEU A 400 -35.86 -14.61 -6.88
C LEU A 400 -37.09 -14.21 -7.70
N VAL A 401 -37.05 -13.05 -8.35
CA VAL A 401 -38.15 -12.58 -9.22
C VAL A 401 -38.40 -13.56 -10.38
N PHE A 402 -37.36 -14.02 -11.06
CA PHE A 402 -37.53 -15.00 -12.14
C PHE A 402 -38.06 -16.34 -11.62
N ARG A 403 -37.63 -16.78 -10.44
CA ARG A 403 -38.15 -18.01 -9.83
C ARG A 403 -39.63 -17.90 -9.54
N ASP A 404 -40.06 -16.77 -8.98
CA ASP A 404 -41.47 -16.49 -8.68
C ASP A 404 -42.31 -16.46 -9.97
N ILE A 405 -41.81 -15.83 -11.04
CA ILE A 405 -42.46 -15.86 -12.36
C ILE A 405 -42.63 -17.29 -12.86
N PHE A 406 -41.60 -18.13 -12.78
CA PHE A 406 -41.69 -19.54 -13.21
C PHE A 406 -42.58 -20.39 -12.30
N GLU A 407 -42.75 -20.04 -11.03
CA GLU A 407 -43.64 -20.75 -10.11
C GLU A 407 -45.12 -20.37 -10.30
N GLN A 408 -45.38 -19.13 -10.71
CA GLN A 408 -46.73 -18.61 -10.97
C GLN A 408 -47.23 -18.87 -12.40
N ASP A 409 -46.34 -19.18 -13.35
CA ASP A 409 -46.72 -19.41 -14.75
C ASP A 409 -47.58 -20.68 -14.90
N ASN A 410 -48.59 -20.59 -15.77
CA ASN A 410 -49.50 -21.70 -16.06
C ASN A 410 -49.08 -22.53 -17.28
N TYR A 411 -47.95 -22.19 -17.91
CA TYR A 411 -47.35 -22.88 -19.07
C TYR A 411 -48.37 -23.18 -20.17
N SER A 412 -49.25 -22.22 -20.45
CA SER A 412 -50.24 -22.32 -21.53
C SER A 412 -50.17 -21.10 -22.47
N PRO A 413 -50.56 -21.26 -23.76
CA PRO A 413 -50.69 -20.15 -24.69
C PRO A 413 -51.62 -19.06 -24.14
N ILE A 414 -51.22 -17.80 -24.23
CA ILE A 414 -52.01 -16.67 -23.69
C ILE A 414 -53.32 -16.52 -24.49
N PRO A 415 -54.50 -16.71 -23.88
CA PRO A 415 -55.77 -16.43 -24.53
C PRO A 415 -55.99 -14.91 -24.59
N VAL A 416 -56.53 -14.44 -25.71
CA VAL A 416 -56.84 -13.03 -25.95
C VAL A 416 -58.23 -12.94 -26.54
N GLU A 417 -59.17 -12.41 -25.77
CA GLU A 417 -60.59 -12.36 -26.16
C GLU A 417 -60.93 -11.10 -26.95
N ASN A 418 -60.19 -10.00 -26.73
CA ASN A 418 -60.49 -8.70 -27.32
C ASN A 418 -59.22 -7.97 -27.80
N GLU A 419 -59.40 -6.97 -28.66
CA GLU A 419 -58.29 -6.15 -29.17
C GLU A 419 -57.57 -5.36 -28.07
N GLU A 420 -58.27 -4.99 -26.99
CA GLU A 420 -57.68 -4.32 -25.82
C GLU A 420 -56.68 -5.20 -25.07
N GLU A 421 -57.03 -6.48 -24.86
CA GLU A 421 -56.15 -7.47 -24.24
C GLU A 421 -54.93 -7.74 -25.13
N TYR A 422 -55.13 -7.82 -26.45
CA TYR A 422 -54.04 -7.96 -27.42
C TYR A 422 -53.05 -6.80 -27.32
N LYS A 423 -53.55 -5.55 -27.34
CA LYS A 423 -52.73 -4.34 -27.21
C LYS A 423 -52.01 -4.29 -25.87
N SER A 424 -52.65 -4.73 -24.78
CA SER A 424 -52.04 -4.81 -23.46
C SER A 424 -50.82 -5.74 -23.45
N VAL A 425 -50.93 -6.94 -24.03
CA VAL A 425 -49.80 -7.88 -24.12
C VAL A 425 -48.70 -7.37 -25.05
N VAL A 426 -49.06 -6.87 -26.23
CA VAL A 426 -48.08 -6.37 -27.22
C VAL A 426 -47.35 -5.11 -26.73
N SER A 427 -48.01 -4.28 -25.92
CA SER A 427 -47.36 -3.12 -25.28
C SER A 427 -46.26 -3.52 -24.28
N ARG A 428 -46.42 -4.68 -23.64
CA ARG A 428 -45.45 -5.21 -22.67
C ARG A 428 -44.35 -6.02 -23.35
N PHE A 429 -44.68 -6.71 -24.44
CA PHE A 429 -43.74 -7.51 -25.22
C PHE A 429 -43.96 -7.30 -26.73
N PRO A 430 -42.96 -6.76 -27.46
CA PRO A 430 -43.09 -6.50 -28.89
C PRO A 430 -43.18 -7.81 -29.68
N PHE A 431 -44.40 -8.27 -29.93
CA PHE A 431 -44.71 -9.46 -30.71
C PHE A 431 -45.39 -9.08 -32.02
N HIS A 432 -44.83 -9.56 -33.14
CA HIS A 432 -45.37 -9.34 -34.49
C HIS A 432 -45.48 -10.68 -35.20
N ASP A 433 -46.69 -11.07 -35.57
CA ASP A 433 -46.96 -12.29 -36.32
C ASP A 433 -48.14 -12.05 -37.28
N ALA A 434 -47.83 -12.01 -38.57
CA ALA A 434 -48.76 -11.66 -39.63
C ALA A 434 -49.91 -12.68 -39.78
N GLU A 435 -49.74 -13.92 -39.32
CA GLU A 435 -50.79 -14.94 -39.38
C GLU A 435 -51.77 -14.79 -38.21
N ILE A 436 -51.25 -14.51 -37.02
CA ILE A 436 -52.07 -14.32 -35.81
C ILE A 436 -52.82 -12.97 -35.87
N GLU A 437 -52.19 -11.92 -36.40
CA GLU A 437 -52.84 -10.62 -36.60
C GLU A 437 -54.08 -10.70 -37.50
N LYS A 438 -54.08 -11.59 -38.50
CA LYS A 438 -55.21 -11.79 -39.43
C LYS A 438 -56.36 -12.63 -38.86
N GLN A 439 -56.16 -13.38 -37.79
CA GLN A 439 -57.22 -14.20 -37.18
C GLN A 439 -58.34 -13.30 -36.60
N GLN A 440 -59.52 -13.87 -36.35
CA GLN A 440 -60.58 -13.20 -35.58
C GLN A 440 -60.45 -13.57 -34.09
N PHE A 441 -60.96 -12.73 -33.20
CA PHE A 441 -60.98 -13.04 -31.77
C PHE A 441 -62.02 -14.12 -31.45
N PRO A 442 -61.80 -14.98 -30.43
CA PRO A 442 -60.64 -15.02 -29.53
C PRO A 442 -59.40 -15.66 -30.17
N LYS A 443 -58.23 -15.05 -29.94
CA LYS A 443 -56.93 -15.52 -30.43
C LYS A 443 -56.12 -16.13 -29.30
N LYS A 444 -55.13 -16.95 -29.64
CA LYS A 444 -54.15 -17.47 -28.67
C LYS A 444 -52.75 -17.11 -29.12
N LEU A 445 -52.00 -16.43 -28.26
CA LEU A 445 -50.59 -16.16 -28.50
C LEU A 445 -49.77 -17.41 -28.16
N PRO A 446 -48.76 -17.77 -28.97
CA PRO A 446 -48.04 -19.04 -28.82
C PRO A 446 -47.21 -19.13 -27.54
N MET A 447 -46.86 -17.99 -26.93
CA MET A 447 -46.08 -17.91 -25.69
C MET A 447 -46.99 -17.91 -24.46
N SER A 448 -46.44 -18.26 -23.29
CA SER A 448 -47.12 -18.10 -21.99
C SER A 448 -46.83 -16.74 -21.34
N GLN A 449 -47.52 -16.44 -20.23
CA GLN A 449 -47.39 -15.18 -19.49
C GLN A 449 -45.98 -14.94 -18.94
N SER A 450 -45.17 -15.98 -18.76
CA SER A 450 -43.78 -15.81 -18.32
C SER A 450 -42.93 -15.01 -19.31
N VAL A 451 -43.16 -15.11 -20.62
CA VAL A 451 -42.32 -14.42 -21.63
C VAL A 451 -42.44 -12.89 -21.53
N PRO A 452 -43.65 -12.29 -21.58
CA PRO A 452 -43.80 -10.84 -21.38
C PRO A 452 -43.34 -10.36 -20.00
N GLN A 453 -43.53 -11.16 -18.95
CA GLN A 453 -43.10 -10.82 -17.60
C GLN A 453 -41.58 -10.81 -17.47
N ILE A 454 -40.89 -11.83 -17.99
CA ILE A 454 -39.42 -11.89 -18.00
C ILE A 454 -38.86 -10.72 -18.80
N TYR A 455 -39.40 -10.43 -19.99
CA TYR A 455 -38.94 -9.31 -20.80
C TYR A 455 -39.10 -7.96 -20.06
N ALA A 456 -40.23 -7.72 -19.40
CA ALA A 456 -40.44 -6.53 -18.58
C ALA A 456 -39.44 -6.45 -17.41
N GLN A 457 -39.20 -7.55 -16.69
CA GLN A 457 -38.25 -7.56 -15.58
C GLN A 457 -36.79 -7.39 -16.02
N VAL A 458 -36.42 -7.85 -17.21
CA VAL A 458 -35.11 -7.57 -17.80
C VAL A 458 -34.98 -6.09 -18.16
N LYS A 459 -36.03 -5.44 -18.68
CA LYS A 459 -36.02 -3.98 -18.87
C LYS A 459 -35.88 -3.21 -17.55
N GLU A 460 -36.61 -3.61 -16.51
CA GLU A 460 -36.49 -3.02 -15.17
C GLU A 460 -35.08 -3.22 -14.58
N PHE A 461 -34.45 -4.38 -14.81
CA PHE A 461 -33.04 -4.58 -14.44
C PHE A 461 -32.12 -3.59 -15.16
N ILE A 462 -32.28 -3.44 -16.48
CA ILE A 462 -31.47 -2.52 -17.28
C ILE A 462 -31.66 -1.09 -16.77
N TYR A 463 -32.89 -0.66 -16.48
CA TYR A 463 -33.15 0.66 -15.89
C TYR A 463 -32.52 0.82 -14.51
N ALA A 464 -32.60 -0.19 -13.63
CA ALA A 464 -31.96 -0.14 -12.32
C ALA A 464 -30.42 -0.04 -12.43
N SER A 465 -29.82 -0.79 -13.36
CA SER A 465 -28.39 -0.70 -13.66
C SER A 465 -28.00 0.64 -14.29
N LEU A 466 -28.86 1.24 -15.11
CA LEU A 466 -28.64 2.55 -15.72
C LEU A 466 -28.69 3.65 -14.66
N LYS A 467 -29.74 3.66 -13.83
CA LYS A 467 -29.90 4.65 -12.75
C LYS A 467 -28.72 4.69 -11.79
N PHE A 468 -28.14 3.52 -11.48
CA PHE A 468 -26.92 3.44 -10.68
C PHE A 468 -25.68 4.02 -11.42
N SER A 469 -25.67 3.97 -12.75
CA SER A 469 -24.54 4.39 -13.58
C SER A 469 -24.58 5.87 -13.96
N GLU A 470 -25.77 6.47 -14.03
CA GLU A 470 -25.96 7.91 -14.22
C GLU A 470 -25.28 8.72 -13.10
N SER A 471 -25.33 8.23 -11.86
CA SER A 471 -24.64 8.86 -10.72
C SER A 471 -23.10 8.86 -10.85
N LEU A 472 -22.53 8.05 -11.75
CA LEU A 472 -21.07 7.81 -11.86
C LEU A 472 -20.32 8.68 -12.89
N HIS A 473 -20.96 9.69 -13.50
CA HIS A 473 -20.34 10.67 -14.42
C HIS A 473 -19.45 10.03 -15.51
N ARG A 474 -19.86 8.88 -16.06
CA ARG A 474 -19.14 8.18 -17.14
C ARG A 474 -19.60 8.63 -18.52
N SER A 475 -18.75 8.39 -19.51
CA SER A 475 -19.12 8.57 -20.92
C SER A 475 -20.26 7.62 -21.30
N SER A 476 -21.17 8.06 -22.19
CA SER A 476 -22.31 7.23 -22.62
C SER A 476 -21.88 5.88 -23.19
N THR A 477 -20.71 5.80 -23.83
CA THR A 477 -20.11 4.56 -24.35
C THR A 477 -19.70 3.57 -23.25
N GLU A 478 -19.19 4.06 -22.12
CA GLU A 478 -18.82 3.19 -20.99
C GLU A 478 -20.05 2.66 -20.25
N ILE A 479 -21.11 3.48 -20.15
CA ILE A 479 -22.39 3.07 -19.58
C ILE A 479 -23.01 1.98 -20.45
N ASP A 480 -23.01 2.18 -21.76
CA ASP A 480 -23.52 1.25 -22.76
C ASP A 480 -22.82 -0.11 -22.73
N ASP A 481 -21.48 -0.13 -22.72
CA ASP A 481 -20.70 -1.36 -22.55
C ASP A 481 -20.97 -2.07 -21.22
N MET A 482 -21.13 -1.30 -20.15
CA MET A 482 -21.43 -1.84 -18.82
C MET A 482 -22.83 -2.47 -18.79
N LEU A 483 -23.85 -1.80 -19.33
CA LEU A 483 -25.23 -2.30 -19.39
C LEU A 483 -25.33 -3.59 -20.19
N ARG A 484 -24.61 -3.71 -21.32
CA ARG A 484 -24.57 -4.96 -22.08
C ARG A 484 -23.88 -6.07 -21.30
N LYS A 485 -22.77 -5.80 -20.61
CA LYS A 485 -22.09 -6.79 -19.76
C LYS A 485 -22.96 -7.26 -18.58
N SER A 486 -23.63 -6.34 -17.86
CA SER A 486 -24.51 -6.70 -16.74
C SER A 486 -25.73 -7.48 -17.20
N THR A 487 -26.35 -7.07 -18.32
CA THR A 487 -27.48 -7.78 -18.93
C THR A 487 -27.06 -9.17 -19.41
N ASN A 488 -25.87 -9.31 -20.01
CA ASN A 488 -25.33 -10.61 -20.38
C ASN A 488 -25.15 -11.53 -19.17
N LEU A 489 -24.67 -11.00 -18.04
CA LEU A 489 -24.54 -11.79 -16.82
C LEU A 489 -25.91 -12.20 -16.25
N LEU A 490 -26.92 -11.32 -16.32
CA LEU A 490 -28.30 -11.65 -15.96
C LEU A 490 -28.85 -12.80 -16.81
N LEU A 491 -28.70 -12.73 -18.14
CA LEU A 491 -29.22 -13.74 -19.05
C LEU A 491 -28.47 -15.07 -18.91
N THR A 492 -27.15 -15.05 -19.07
CA THR A 492 -26.30 -16.26 -19.14
C THR A 492 -26.13 -16.98 -17.81
N ARG A 493 -26.14 -16.26 -16.68
CA ARG A 493 -25.92 -16.86 -15.35
C ARG A 493 -27.22 -17.02 -14.58
N THR A 494 -27.96 -15.93 -14.39
CA THR A 494 -29.12 -15.93 -13.49
C THR A 494 -30.33 -16.58 -14.15
N LEU A 495 -30.79 -16.08 -15.30
CA LEU A 495 -31.96 -16.61 -15.99
C LEU A 495 -31.73 -18.03 -16.50
N SER A 496 -30.54 -18.31 -17.05
CA SER A 496 -30.12 -19.67 -17.44
C SER A 496 -30.20 -20.66 -16.28
N SER A 497 -29.68 -20.29 -15.10
CA SER A 497 -29.76 -21.15 -13.92
C SER A 497 -31.20 -21.39 -13.48
N CYS A 498 -32.07 -20.38 -13.51
CA CYS A 498 -33.48 -20.53 -13.22
C CYS A 498 -34.17 -21.49 -14.22
N LEU A 499 -33.89 -21.36 -15.53
CA LEU A 499 -34.43 -22.24 -16.56
C LEU A 499 -33.94 -23.69 -16.41
N GLN A 500 -32.66 -23.91 -16.15
CA GLN A 500 -32.11 -25.25 -15.93
C GLN A 500 -32.72 -25.91 -14.69
N ASN A 501 -32.93 -25.15 -13.62
CA ASN A 501 -33.60 -25.65 -12.42
C ASN A 501 -35.07 -25.96 -12.67
N LEU A 502 -35.74 -25.18 -13.53
CA LEU A 502 -37.12 -25.43 -13.95
C LEU A 502 -37.23 -26.73 -14.75
N ILE A 503 -36.39 -26.91 -15.78
CA ILE A 503 -36.40 -28.09 -16.65
C ILE A 503 -36.13 -29.37 -15.86
N LYS A 504 -35.25 -29.32 -14.87
CA LYS A 504 -34.91 -30.46 -14.01
C LYS A 504 -35.91 -30.73 -12.88
N LYS A 505 -37.04 -30.00 -12.80
CA LYS A 505 -38.07 -30.29 -11.79
C LYS A 505 -38.65 -31.70 -12.03
N PRO A 506 -38.72 -32.57 -11.01
CA PRO A 506 -39.10 -33.97 -11.18
C PRO A 506 -40.51 -34.15 -11.78
N HIS A 507 -41.45 -33.27 -11.40
CA HIS A 507 -42.86 -33.37 -11.78
C HIS A 507 -43.26 -32.50 -12.98
N ILE A 508 -42.30 -32.01 -13.78
CA ILE A 508 -42.63 -31.21 -14.97
C ILE A 508 -43.31 -32.08 -16.05
N GLY A 509 -44.43 -31.62 -16.60
CA GLY A 509 -45.20 -32.31 -17.63
C GLY A 509 -44.59 -32.18 -19.03
N LEU A 510 -44.94 -33.10 -19.94
CA LEU A 510 -44.52 -33.02 -21.35
C LEU A 510 -45.03 -31.76 -22.04
N THR A 511 -46.28 -31.36 -21.77
CA THR A 511 -46.89 -30.15 -22.33
C THR A 511 -46.22 -28.88 -21.80
N GLU A 512 -45.81 -28.88 -20.53
CA GLU A 512 -45.07 -27.77 -19.92
C GLU A 512 -43.68 -27.62 -20.54
N LEU A 513 -42.98 -28.73 -20.79
CA LEU A 513 -41.69 -28.73 -21.49
C LEU A 513 -41.81 -28.20 -22.93
N VAL A 514 -42.85 -28.59 -23.66
CA VAL A 514 -43.16 -28.05 -24.99
C VAL A 514 -43.34 -26.53 -24.92
N GLN A 515 -44.14 -26.04 -23.97
CA GLN A 515 -44.36 -24.62 -23.81
C GLN A 515 -43.06 -23.86 -23.43
N ILE A 516 -42.19 -24.46 -22.61
CA ILE A 516 -40.87 -23.88 -22.28
C ILE A 516 -39.99 -23.75 -23.53
N ILE A 517 -40.01 -24.72 -24.45
CA ILE A 517 -39.29 -24.63 -25.73
C ILE A 517 -39.81 -23.48 -26.59
N ILE A 518 -41.14 -23.31 -26.65
CA ILE A 518 -41.75 -22.20 -27.38
C ILE A 518 -41.37 -20.86 -26.72
N ASN A 519 -41.48 -20.77 -25.39
CA ASN A 519 -41.14 -19.58 -24.62
C ASN A 519 -39.67 -19.17 -24.78
N THR A 520 -38.75 -20.12 -24.72
CA THR A 520 -37.31 -19.86 -24.92
C THR A 520 -37.01 -19.36 -26.34
N THR A 521 -37.77 -19.80 -27.34
CA THR A 521 -37.67 -19.29 -28.73
C THR A 521 -38.13 -17.83 -28.83
N HIS A 522 -39.21 -17.45 -28.14
CA HIS A 522 -39.64 -16.05 -28.10
C HIS A 522 -38.70 -15.17 -27.26
N LEU A 523 -38.13 -15.67 -26.16
CA LEU A 523 -37.09 -14.98 -25.38
C LEU A 523 -35.78 -14.81 -26.17
N GLU A 524 -35.44 -15.78 -27.02
CA GLU A 524 -34.31 -15.68 -27.96
C GLU A 524 -34.51 -14.50 -28.92
N HIS A 525 -35.72 -14.35 -29.49
CA HIS A 525 -36.06 -13.20 -30.32
C HIS A 525 -36.08 -11.89 -29.51
N ALA A 526 -36.51 -11.94 -28.25
CA ALA A 526 -36.57 -10.79 -27.35
C ALA A 526 -35.22 -10.10 -27.14
N CYS A 527 -34.12 -10.84 -27.26
CA CYS A 527 -32.76 -10.31 -27.10
C CYS A 527 -32.46 -9.18 -28.07
N LYS A 528 -32.97 -9.23 -29.31
CA LYS A 528 -32.80 -8.15 -30.30
C LYS A 528 -33.45 -6.85 -29.82
N TYR A 529 -34.68 -6.95 -29.32
CA TYR A 529 -35.40 -5.78 -28.79
C TYR A 529 -34.73 -5.22 -27.52
N LEU A 530 -34.04 -6.06 -26.74
CA LEU A 530 -33.26 -5.60 -25.58
C LEU A 530 -31.97 -4.88 -26.02
N GLU A 531 -31.32 -5.31 -27.10
CA GLU A 531 -30.17 -4.61 -27.69
C GLU A 531 -30.57 -3.22 -28.20
N ASP A 532 -31.68 -3.15 -28.95
CA ASP A 532 -32.24 -1.88 -29.45
C ASP A 532 -32.64 -0.96 -28.28
N PHE A 533 -33.25 -1.54 -27.25
CA PHE A 533 -33.60 -0.81 -26.04
C PHE A 533 -32.37 -0.19 -25.37
N ILE A 534 -31.31 -0.97 -25.09
CA ILE A 534 -30.06 -0.45 -24.49
C ILE A 534 -29.46 0.67 -25.35
N THR A 535 -29.46 0.50 -26.67
CA THR A 535 -28.92 1.48 -27.62
C THR A 535 -29.74 2.80 -27.59
N ASN A 536 -31.06 2.71 -27.47
CA ASN A 536 -31.95 3.87 -27.39
C ASN A 536 -31.81 4.65 -26.07
N ILE A 537 -31.64 3.97 -24.93
CA ILE A 537 -31.45 4.66 -23.64
C ILE A 537 -30.05 5.26 -23.49
N THR A 538 -29.02 4.73 -24.16
CA THR A 538 -27.65 5.25 -24.07
C THR A 538 -27.32 6.27 -25.16
N ASN A 539 -28.14 6.40 -26.20
CA ASN A 539 -27.92 7.23 -27.39
C ASN A 539 -26.58 6.95 -28.11
N VAL A 540 -26.02 5.74 -27.96
CA VAL A 540 -24.79 5.32 -28.64
C VAL A 540 -25.15 4.68 -29.98
N SER A 541 -24.46 5.06 -31.06
CA SER A 541 -24.75 4.49 -32.39
C SER A 541 -24.39 2.99 -32.45
N PRO A 542 -25.27 2.14 -33.02
CA PRO A 542 -25.01 0.72 -33.22
C PRO A 542 -23.87 0.42 -34.23
N GLU A 543 -23.43 1.41 -35.01
CA GLU A 543 -22.38 1.26 -36.02
C GLU A 543 -20.94 1.28 -35.46
N THR A 544 -20.79 1.45 -34.14
CA THR A 544 -19.47 1.40 -33.50
C THR A 544 -18.95 -0.04 -33.48
N VAL A 545 -17.85 -0.31 -34.19
CA VAL A 545 -17.27 -1.63 -34.55
C VAL A 545 -16.95 -2.56 -33.35
N HIS A 546 -17.11 -2.12 -32.11
CA HIS A 546 -16.81 -2.86 -30.87
C HIS A 546 -18.01 -3.13 -29.95
N THR A 547 -19.24 -2.96 -30.43
CA THR A 547 -20.44 -3.15 -29.60
C THR A 547 -20.65 -4.63 -29.25
N THR A 548 -20.56 -4.95 -27.95
CA THR A 548 -20.72 -6.33 -27.45
C THR A 548 -22.18 -6.77 -27.58
N ARG A 549 -22.51 -7.74 -28.45
CA ARG A 549 -23.87 -8.28 -28.58
C ARG A 549 -24.32 -9.03 -27.32
N LEU A 550 -25.63 -9.19 -27.14
CA LEU A 550 -26.18 -9.98 -26.05
C LEU A 550 -26.00 -11.49 -26.34
N TYR A 551 -25.38 -12.21 -25.39
CA TYR A 551 -25.20 -13.67 -25.41
C TYR A 551 -26.46 -14.44 -25.00
N GLY A 552 -27.64 -13.80 -25.02
CA GLY A 552 -28.92 -14.48 -24.78
C GLY A 552 -29.18 -15.59 -25.80
N LEU A 553 -28.72 -15.42 -27.04
CA LEU A 553 -28.88 -16.39 -28.13
C LEU A 553 -28.31 -17.78 -27.81
N SER A 554 -27.08 -17.88 -27.30
CA SER A 554 -26.50 -19.17 -26.92
C SER A 554 -27.18 -19.75 -25.69
N THR A 555 -27.49 -18.89 -24.71
CA THR A 555 -28.13 -19.29 -23.45
C THR A 555 -29.49 -19.96 -23.67
N PHE A 556 -30.36 -19.35 -24.48
CA PHE A 556 -31.69 -19.91 -24.76
C PHE A 556 -31.61 -21.13 -25.67
N LYS A 557 -30.61 -21.22 -26.56
CA LYS A 557 -30.32 -22.44 -27.34
C LYS A 557 -29.95 -23.61 -26.43
N ASP A 558 -29.07 -23.39 -25.45
CA ASP A 558 -28.65 -24.44 -24.52
C ASP A 558 -29.80 -24.89 -23.63
N ALA A 559 -30.61 -23.96 -23.13
CA ALA A 559 -31.83 -24.27 -22.37
C ALA A 559 -32.85 -25.06 -23.20
N ARG A 560 -33.02 -24.70 -24.47
CA ARG A 560 -33.90 -25.42 -25.40
C ARG A 560 -33.41 -26.86 -25.63
N HIS A 561 -32.12 -27.07 -25.91
CA HIS A 561 -31.57 -28.44 -26.05
C HIS A 561 -31.75 -29.27 -24.77
N ALA A 562 -31.58 -28.66 -23.59
CA ALA A 562 -31.83 -29.35 -22.32
C ALA A 562 -33.31 -29.75 -22.16
N ALA A 563 -34.25 -28.88 -22.53
CA ALA A 563 -35.67 -29.19 -22.52
C ALA A 563 -36.04 -30.27 -23.55
N GLU A 564 -35.47 -30.23 -24.75
CA GLU A 564 -35.63 -31.26 -25.79
C GLU A 564 -35.17 -32.64 -25.29
N GLY A 565 -34.00 -32.71 -24.66
CA GLY A 565 -33.48 -33.95 -24.07
C GLY A 565 -34.41 -34.51 -22.99
N GLU A 566 -35.00 -33.66 -22.15
CA GLU A 566 -35.93 -34.07 -21.12
C GLU A 566 -37.27 -34.58 -21.70
N ILE A 567 -37.72 -34.01 -22.83
CA ILE A 567 -38.89 -34.54 -23.57
C ILE A 567 -38.62 -35.97 -24.00
N TYR A 568 -37.46 -36.27 -24.58
CA TYR A 568 -37.13 -37.63 -25.04
C TYR A 568 -37.12 -38.62 -23.87
N THR A 569 -36.50 -38.22 -22.75
CA THR A 569 -36.44 -39.03 -21.53
C THR A 569 -37.82 -39.32 -20.97
N LYS A 570 -38.67 -38.30 -20.78
CA LYS A 570 -40.02 -38.47 -20.23
C LYS A 570 -40.96 -39.23 -21.15
N LEU A 571 -40.82 -39.05 -22.47
CA LEU A 571 -41.59 -39.79 -23.45
C LEU A 571 -41.25 -41.28 -23.41
N ASN A 572 -39.96 -41.63 -23.35
CA ASN A 572 -39.50 -43.01 -23.21
C ASN A 572 -39.92 -43.62 -21.86
N GLN A 573 -39.82 -42.87 -20.75
CA GLN A 573 -40.33 -43.31 -19.46
C GLN A 573 -41.83 -43.61 -19.49
N LYS A 574 -42.63 -42.77 -20.17
CA LYS A 574 -44.07 -43.03 -20.34
C LYS A 574 -44.33 -44.28 -21.16
N ILE A 575 -43.56 -44.51 -22.23
CA ILE A 575 -43.63 -45.76 -23.00
C ILE A 575 -43.35 -46.95 -22.07
N ASP A 576 -42.30 -46.89 -21.25
CA ASP A 576 -41.96 -47.95 -20.31
C ASP A 576 -43.05 -48.21 -19.27
N GLU A 577 -43.70 -47.16 -18.74
CA GLU A 577 -44.86 -47.28 -17.84
C GLU A 577 -46.03 -48.04 -18.50
N PHE A 578 -46.34 -47.76 -19.78
CA PHE A 578 -47.37 -48.51 -20.51
C PHE A 578 -46.95 -49.95 -20.80
N ILE A 579 -45.68 -50.17 -21.15
CA ILE A 579 -45.12 -51.50 -21.43
C ILE A 579 -45.15 -52.39 -20.19
N GLN A 580 -44.97 -51.83 -18.98
CA GLN A 580 -45.11 -52.56 -17.72
C GLN A 580 -46.53 -53.08 -17.46
N LEU A 581 -47.55 -52.53 -18.13
CA LEU A 581 -48.93 -53.03 -18.06
C LEU A 581 -49.19 -54.22 -18.99
N ALA A 582 -48.19 -54.63 -19.79
CA ALA A 582 -48.32 -55.76 -20.70
C ALA A 582 -48.49 -57.07 -19.93
N ASP A 583 -49.64 -57.73 -20.10
CA ASP A 583 -49.96 -59.01 -19.49
C ASP A 583 -50.23 -60.05 -20.60
N TYR A 584 -49.16 -60.54 -21.21
CA TYR A 584 -49.25 -61.55 -22.27
C TYR A 584 -49.39 -62.96 -21.69
N GLU A 585 -50.43 -63.68 -22.14
CA GLU A 585 -50.53 -65.11 -21.90
C GLU A 585 -49.64 -65.89 -22.89
N TRP A 586 -48.34 -65.97 -22.60
CA TRP A 586 -47.34 -66.59 -23.50
C TRP A 586 -47.60 -68.05 -23.86
N GLY A 587 -48.50 -68.74 -23.14
CA GLY A 587 -48.92 -70.12 -23.38
C GLY A 587 -50.18 -70.29 -24.25
N MET A 588 -50.77 -69.22 -24.78
CA MET A 588 -52.04 -69.28 -25.52
C MET A 588 -51.96 -70.10 -26.82
N SER A 589 -52.99 -70.89 -27.10
CA SER A 589 -53.00 -71.77 -28.29
C SER A 589 -53.25 -71.01 -29.60
N GLU A 590 -54.08 -69.98 -29.56
CA GLU A 590 -54.47 -69.13 -30.69
C GLU A 590 -54.49 -67.67 -30.21
N SER A 591 -54.35 -66.72 -31.14
CA SER A 591 -54.45 -65.29 -30.83
C SER A 591 -55.89 -64.85 -30.55
N ASP A 592 -56.07 -63.80 -29.76
CA ASP A 592 -57.38 -63.20 -29.48
C ASP A 592 -57.96 -62.43 -30.69
N GLY A 593 -57.19 -62.27 -31.76
CA GLY A 593 -57.61 -61.65 -33.03
C GLY A 593 -57.74 -60.12 -32.97
N ARG A 594 -57.45 -59.50 -31.83
CA ARG A 594 -57.43 -58.04 -31.61
C ARG A 594 -56.12 -57.62 -30.96
N ALA A 595 -55.68 -56.39 -31.17
CA ALA A 595 -54.50 -55.86 -30.48
C ALA A 595 -54.75 -55.70 -28.96
N SER A 596 -53.68 -55.77 -28.18
CA SER A 596 -53.67 -55.65 -26.73
C SER A 596 -54.08 -54.25 -26.27
N GLY A 597 -54.88 -54.17 -25.21
CA GLY A 597 -55.46 -52.92 -24.72
C GLY A 597 -54.40 -51.87 -24.34
N TYR A 598 -53.38 -52.29 -23.57
CA TYR A 598 -52.29 -51.40 -23.13
C TYR A 598 -51.58 -50.71 -24.30
N LEU A 599 -51.41 -51.43 -25.43
CA LEU A 599 -50.71 -50.91 -26.59
C LEU A 599 -51.57 -49.91 -27.37
N MET A 600 -52.88 -50.17 -27.48
CA MET A 600 -53.80 -49.22 -28.08
C MET A 600 -53.87 -47.93 -27.25
N ASP A 601 -53.88 -48.03 -25.93
CA ASP A 601 -53.82 -46.88 -25.03
C ASP A 601 -52.51 -46.11 -25.19
N LEU A 602 -51.37 -46.81 -25.32
CA LEU A 602 -50.08 -46.20 -25.62
C LEU A 602 -50.08 -45.47 -26.97
N ILE A 603 -50.62 -46.09 -28.03
CA ILE A 603 -50.71 -45.45 -29.35
C ILE A 603 -51.61 -44.21 -29.30
N ASN A 604 -52.73 -44.26 -28.57
CA ASN A 604 -53.61 -43.10 -28.36
C ASN A 604 -52.91 -41.99 -27.58
N PHE A 605 -52.12 -42.33 -26.56
CA PHE A 605 -51.28 -41.40 -25.83
C PHE A 605 -50.22 -40.76 -26.74
N LEU A 606 -49.52 -41.53 -27.57
CA LEU A 606 -48.52 -41.01 -28.51
C LEU A 606 -49.17 -40.11 -29.57
N ARG A 607 -50.32 -40.51 -30.14
CA ARG A 607 -51.08 -39.68 -31.09
C ARG A 607 -51.47 -38.33 -30.49
N SER A 608 -52.06 -38.34 -29.29
CA SER A 608 -52.46 -37.09 -28.61
C SER A 608 -51.26 -36.23 -28.21
N THR A 609 -50.16 -36.83 -27.78
CA THR A 609 -48.93 -36.11 -27.42
C THR A 609 -48.26 -35.47 -28.64
N PHE A 610 -48.13 -36.20 -29.76
CA PHE A 610 -47.51 -35.66 -30.98
C PHE A 610 -48.36 -34.58 -31.66
N GLN A 611 -49.68 -34.60 -31.49
CA GLN A 611 -50.52 -33.47 -31.90
C GLN A 611 -50.11 -32.16 -31.20
N VAL A 612 -49.79 -32.21 -29.90
CA VAL A 612 -49.29 -31.04 -29.17
C VAL A 612 -47.90 -30.61 -29.65
N PHE A 613 -47.08 -31.57 -30.10
CA PHE A 613 -45.72 -31.31 -30.60
C PHE A 613 -45.69 -30.65 -31.99
N THR A 614 -46.82 -30.54 -32.69
CA THR A 614 -46.88 -29.82 -33.99
C THR A 614 -46.50 -28.34 -33.87
N HIS A 615 -46.60 -27.77 -32.67
CA HIS A 615 -46.16 -26.41 -32.37
C HIS A 615 -44.66 -26.29 -32.04
N LEU A 616 -43.93 -27.40 -31.95
CA LEU A 616 -42.48 -27.41 -31.82
C LEU A 616 -41.79 -27.21 -33.18
N PRO A 617 -40.51 -26.79 -33.21
CA PRO A 617 -39.72 -26.83 -34.42
C PRO A 617 -39.73 -28.23 -35.04
N GLY A 618 -40.03 -28.35 -36.34
CA GLY A 618 -40.30 -29.63 -36.99
C GLY A 618 -39.23 -30.71 -36.78
N LYS A 619 -37.95 -30.32 -36.71
CA LYS A 619 -36.83 -31.26 -36.43
C LYS A 619 -36.90 -31.89 -35.03
N VAL A 620 -37.38 -31.15 -34.03
CA VAL A 620 -37.50 -31.63 -32.64
C VAL A 620 -38.64 -32.63 -32.54
N ALA A 621 -39.81 -32.29 -33.10
CA ALA A 621 -40.96 -33.18 -33.09
C ALA A 621 -40.67 -34.50 -33.85
N GLN A 622 -39.98 -34.42 -35.00
CA GLN A 622 -39.54 -35.60 -35.75
C GLN A 622 -38.56 -36.46 -34.95
N THR A 623 -37.60 -35.83 -34.27
CA THR A 623 -36.60 -36.54 -33.47
C THR A 623 -37.24 -37.21 -32.25
N ALA A 624 -38.18 -36.53 -31.57
CA ALA A 624 -38.98 -37.09 -30.48
C ALA A 624 -39.79 -38.31 -30.96
N CYS A 625 -40.44 -38.20 -32.11
CA CYS A 625 -41.24 -39.27 -32.70
C CYS A 625 -40.37 -40.48 -33.09
N MET A 626 -39.24 -40.26 -33.74
CA MET A 626 -38.27 -41.32 -34.07
C MET A 626 -37.70 -41.98 -32.81
N SER A 627 -37.32 -41.19 -31.80
CA SER A 627 -36.83 -41.71 -30.51
C SER A 627 -37.88 -42.60 -29.84
N ALA A 628 -39.13 -42.14 -29.78
CA ALA A 628 -40.24 -42.90 -29.20
C ALA A 628 -40.51 -44.21 -29.95
N CYS A 629 -40.59 -44.18 -31.28
CA CYS A 629 -40.81 -45.38 -32.08
C CYS A 629 -39.66 -46.38 -31.95
N LYS A 630 -38.41 -45.90 -31.94
CA LYS A 630 -37.23 -46.75 -31.73
C LYS A 630 -37.21 -47.36 -30.33
N HIS A 631 -37.52 -46.57 -29.31
CA HIS A 631 -37.60 -47.04 -27.92
C HIS A 631 -38.70 -48.09 -27.79
N LEU A 632 -39.89 -47.82 -28.32
CA LEU A 632 -41.01 -48.77 -28.36
C LEU A 632 -40.63 -50.09 -29.06
N ALA A 633 -40.03 -50.03 -30.25
CA ALA A 633 -39.57 -51.21 -30.98
C ALA A 633 -38.54 -52.02 -30.17
N THR A 634 -37.63 -51.32 -29.48
CA THR A 634 -36.60 -51.94 -28.63
C THR A 634 -37.22 -52.59 -27.39
N SER A 635 -38.14 -51.92 -26.70
CA SER A 635 -38.84 -52.46 -25.53
C SER A 635 -39.70 -53.68 -25.89
N LEU A 636 -40.38 -53.65 -27.04
CA LEU A 636 -41.12 -54.80 -27.57
C LEU A 636 -40.18 -55.97 -27.90
N MET A 637 -39.05 -55.71 -28.55
CA MET A 637 -38.03 -56.75 -28.80
C MET A 637 -37.49 -57.34 -27.49
N GLN A 638 -37.20 -56.51 -26.48
CA GLN A 638 -36.72 -56.96 -25.17
C GLN A 638 -37.75 -57.83 -24.44
N MET A 639 -39.03 -57.47 -24.50
CA MET A 639 -40.10 -58.27 -23.92
C MET A 639 -40.16 -59.69 -24.49
N LEU A 640 -39.92 -59.83 -25.80
CA LEU A 640 -39.88 -61.13 -26.47
C LEU A 640 -38.66 -61.98 -26.08
N LEU A 641 -37.56 -61.33 -25.73
CA LEU A 641 -36.26 -61.94 -25.42
C LEU A 641 -35.96 -62.07 -23.93
N ASP A 642 -36.85 -61.57 -23.06
CA ASP A 642 -36.67 -61.51 -21.61
C ASP A 642 -36.25 -62.86 -21.02
N THR A 643 -35.17 -62.89 -20.24
CA THR A 643 -34.64 -64.11 -19.62
C THR A 643 -35.63 -64.80 -18.67
N GLU A 644 -36.55 -64.06 -18.04
CA GLU A 644 -37.58 -64.64 -17.16
C GLU A 644 -38.61 -65.46 -17.92
N LEU A 645 -38.75 -65.17 -19.21
CA LEU A 645 -39.71 -65.79 -20.09
C LEU A 645 -39.19 -67.11 -20.65
N LYS A 646 -39.62 -68.22 -20.05
CA LYS A 646 -39.09 -69.57 -20.35
C LYS A 646 -39.72 -70.23 -21.57
N GLN A 647 -40.98 -69.94 -21.88
CA GLN A 647 -41.74 -70.64 -22.93
C GLN A 647 -42.68 -69.68 -23.67
N ILE A 648 -42.71 -69.80 -25.00
CA ILE A 648 -43.59 -69.05 -25.91
C ILE A 648 -44.31 -70.04 -26.82
N SER A 649 -45.61 -69.82 -26.99
CA SER A 649 -46.48 -70.51 -27.94
C SER A 649 -46.60 -69.75 -29.26
N MET A 650 -46.96 -70.45 -30.35
CA MET A 650 -47.22 -69.79 -31.63
C MET A 650 -48.41 -68.81 -31.56
N GLY A 651 -49.44 -69.13 -30.77
CA GLY A 651 -50.59 -68.23 -30.55
C GLY A 651 -50.18 -66.92 -29.90
N ALA A 652 -49.25 -66.95 -28.95
CA ALA A 652 -48.70 -65.74 -28.34
C ALA A 652 -47.86 -64.90 -29.32
N ILE A 653 -47.08 -65.53 -30.21
CA ILE A 653 -46.37 -64.81 -31.28
C ILE A 653 -47.36 -64.18 -32.26
N GLN A 654 -48.47 -64.85 -32.57
CA GLN A 654 -49.55 -64.28 -33.40
C GLN A 654 -50.21 -63.08 -32.75
N GLN A 655 -50.49 -63.15 -31.45
CA GLN A 655 -51.01 -62.03 -30.68
C GLN A 655 -50.02 -60.85 -30.67
N PHE A 656 -48.75 -61.11 -30.38
CA PHE A 656 -47.69 -60.11 -30.41
C PHE A 656 -47.49 -59.49 -31.80
N ASN A 657 -47.70 -60.26 -32.87
CA ASN A 657 -47.64 -59.74 -34.24
C ASN A 657 -48.78 -58.77 -34.56
N LEU A 658 -49.99 -59.01 -34.03
CA LEU A 658 -51.11 -58.06 -34.15
C LEU A 658 -50.75 -56.71 -33.52
N ASP A 659 -50.05 -56.75 -32.40
CA ASP A 659 -49.56 -55.58 -31.67
C ASP A 659 -48.48 -54.81 -32.45
N VAL A 660 -47.49 -55.50 -33.01
CA VAL A 660 -46.46 -54.86 -33.86
C VAL A 660 -47.07 -54.27 -35.14
N MET A 661 -48.08 -54.92 -35.73
CA MET A 661 -48.80 -54.33 -36.88
C MET A 661 -49.48 -53.00 -36.51
N GLN A 662 -50.04 -52.85 -35.31
CA GLN A 662 -50.60 -51.56 -34.88
C GLN A 662 -49.52 -50.49 -34.73
N CYS A 663 -48.32 -50.86 -34.26
CA CYS A 663 -47.19 -49.92 -34.17
C CYS A 663 -46.73 -49.41 -35.54
N GLU A 664 -46.72 -50.29 -36.54
CA GLU A 664 -46.38 -49.93 -37.93
C GLU A 664 -47.48 -49.11 -38.62
N LEU A 665 -48.75 -49.44 -38.35
CA LEU A 665 -49.89 -48.62 -38.78
C LEU A 665 -49.83 -47.22 -38.15
N PHE A 666 -49.38 -47.12 -36.91
CA PHE A 666 -49.10 -45.84 -36.28
C PHE A 666 -47.95 -45.11 -37.00
N ALA A 667 -46.82 -45.79 -37.25
CA ALA A 667 -45.67 -45.20 -37.95
C ALA A 667 -45.98 -44.73 -39.38
N SER A 668 -46.85 -45.44 -40.09
CA SER A 668 -47.31 -45.08 -41.45
C SER A 668 -48.35 -43.97 -41.48
N SER A 669 -48.99 -43.67 -40.35
CA SER A 669 -50.01 -42.61 -40.26
C SER A 669 -49.46 -41.19 -40.15
N GLU A 670 -48.17 -41.00 -40.41
CA GLU A 670 -47.44 -39.73 -40.28
C GLU A 670 -47.78 -38.95 -38.98
N PRO A 671 -47.40 -39.47 -37.79
CA PRO A 671 -47.77 -38.84 -36.52
C PRO A 671 -47.28 -37.39 -36.35
N VAL A 672 -46.21 -37.03 -37.07
CA VAL A 672 -45.62 -35.69 -37.11
C VAL A 672 -45.26 -35.36 -38.56
N PRO A 673 -45.52 -34.14 -39.06
CA PRO A 673 -45.21 -33.77 -40.43
C PRO A 673 -43.70 -33.74 -40.73
N GLY A 674 -43.34 -34.08 -41.98
CA GLY A 674 -42.01 -33.86 -42.55
C GLY A 674 -41.04 -35.05 -42.48
N PHE A 675 -41.51 -36.25 -42.18
CA PHE A 675 -40.78 -37.48 -42.49
C PHE A 675 -40.76 -37.72 -44.01
N GLN A 676 -39.65 -38.27 -44.53
CA GLN A 676 -39.53 -38.65 -45.93
C GLN A 676 -39.85 -40.15 -46.09
N GLY A 677 -40.93 -40.49 -46.81
CA GLY A 677 -41.32 -41.88 -47.08
C GLY A 677 -41.48 -42.74 -45.82
N ASP A 678 -41.12 -44.03 -45.92
CA ASP A 678 -41.29 -45.02 -44.84
C ASP A 678 -40.21 -44.95 -43.73
N THR A 679 -39.55 -43.80 -43.54
CA THR A 679 -38.42 -43.66 -42.60
C THR A 679 -38.79 -44.06 -41.17
N LEU A 680 -40.01 -43.75 -40.70
CA LEU A 680 -40.45 -44.10 -39.34
C LEU A 680 -40.72 -45.62 -39.20
N GLN A 681 -41.10 -46.30 -40.28
CA GLN A 681 -41.28 -47.76 -40.27
C GLN A 681 -39.96 -48.50 -40.10
N LEU A 682 -38.84 -47.90 -40.53
CA LEU A 682 -37.50 -48.47 -40.32
C LEU A 682 -37.17 -48.66 -38.82
N ALA A 683 -37.86 -47.98 -37.90
CA ALA A 683 -37.68 -48.22 -36.47
C ALA A 683 -38.14 -49.63 -36.04
N PHE A 684 -39.12 -50.22 -36.75
CA PHE A 684 -39.71 -51.53 -36.43
C PHE A 684 -39.18 -52.66 -37.31
N ILE A 685 -38.38 -52.36 -38.33
CA ILE A 685 -37.98 -53.34 -39.36
C ILE A 685 -37.25 -54.56 -38.79
N ASP A 686 -36.42 -54.37 -37.76
CA ASP A 686 -35.68 -55.46 -37.11
C ASP A 686 -36.65 -56.44 -36.43
N LEU A 687 -37.69 -55.91 -35.78
CA LEU A 687 -38.74 -56.69 -35.11
C LEU A 687 -39.68 -57.36 -36.14
N ARG A 688 -40.05 -56.64 -37.20
CA ARG A 688 -40.89 -57.16 -38.29
C ARG A 688 -40.22 -58.34 -39.00
N GLN A 689 -38.96 -58.19 -39.43
CA GLN A 689 -38.25 -59.28 -40.10
C GLN A 689 -38.08 -60.50 -39.19
N LEU A 690 -37.84 -60.29 -37.88
CA LEU A 690 -37.79 -61.39 -36.91
C LEU A 690 -39.15 -62.10 -36.84
N LEU A 691 -40.25 -61.37 -36.66
CA LEU A 691 -41.59 -61.97 -36.60
C LEU A 691 -41.96 -62.68 -37.91
N ASP A 692 -41.65 -62.11 -39.08
CA ASP A 692 -41.93 -62.70 -40.38
C ASP A 692 -41.19 -64.03 -40.59
N LEU A 693 -39.95 -64.15 -40.10
CA LEU A 693 -39.20 -65.41 -40.13
C LEU A 693 -39.91 -66.51 -39.34
N PHE A 694 -40.45 -66.15 -38.17
CA PHE A 694 -41.16 -67.06 -37.27
C PHE A 694 -42.61 -67.32 -37.71
N MET A 695 -43.28 -66.40 -38.39
CA MET A 695 -44.63 -66.58 -38.93
C MET A 695 -44.65 -67.46 -40.16
N VAL A 696 -43.74 -67.21 -41.11
CA VAL A 696 -43.65 -67.96 -42.38
C VAL A 696 -42.87 -69.27 -42.19
N TRP A 697 -42.05 -69.36 -41.14
CA TRP A 697 -41.16 -70.49 -40.84
C TRP A 697 -40.07 -70.71 -41.92
N ASP A 698 -39.57 -69.62 -42.51
CA ASP A 698 -38.73 -69.58 -43.71
C ASP A 698 -37.21 -69.74 -43.40
N TRP A 699 -36.87 -70.72 -42.56
CA TRP A 699 -35.49 -70.94 -42.09
C TRP A 699 -34.51 -71.33 -43.20
N SER A 700 -34.99 -71.98 -44.27
CA SER A 700 -34.17 -72.37 -45.42
C SER A 700 -33.63 -71.14 -46.16
N THR A 701 -34.49 -70.15 -46.40
CA THR A 701 -34.12 -68.91 -47.11
C THR A 701 -33.23 -68.05 -46.22
N TYR A 702 -33.55 -67.93 -44.94
CA TYR A 702 -32.73 -67.18 -43.98
C TYR A 702 -31.29 -67.69 -43.92
N LEU A 703 -31.08 -69.01 -43.78
CA LEU A 703 -29.74 -69.60 -43.66
C LEU A 703 -28.95 -69.60 -44.97
N ALA A 704 -29.63 -69.75 -46.12
CA ALA A 704 -28.98 -69.73 -47.43
C ALA A 704 -28.49 -68.33 -47.82
N ASP A 705 -29.31 -67.30 -47.53
CA ASP A 705 -29.03 -65.92 -47.90
C ASP A 705 -28.33 -65.14 -46.77
N TYR A 706 -27.96 -65.80 -45.66
CA TYR A 706 -27.34 -65.14 -44.52
C TYR A 706 -26.01 -64.47 -44.90
N GLY A 707 -25.88 -63.18 -44.58
CA GLY A 707 -24.70 -62.37 -44.92
C GLY A 707 -24.70 -61.78 -46.34
N GLN A 708 -25.69 -62.07 -47.18
CA GLN A 708 -25.83 -61.47 -48.50
C GLN A 708 -26.59 -60.13 -48.43
N PRO A 709 -26.18 -59.09 -49.18
CA PRO A 709 -26.86 -57.79 -49.18
C PRO A 709 -28.28 -57.84 -49.77
N THR A 710 -28.62 -58.90 -50.51
CA THR A 710 -29.96 -59.16 -51.07
C THR A 710 -30.85 -60.02 -50.17
N SER A 711 -30.42 -60.32 -48.94
CA SER A 711 -31.16 -61.19 -48.03
C SER A 711 -32.50 -60.58 -47.61
N LYS A 712 -33.57 -61.37 -47.69
CA LYS A 712 -34.91 -60.99 -47.24
C LYS A 712 -34.98 -60.63 -45.74
N TYR A 713 -34.14 -61.27 -44.94
CA TYR A 713 -34.10 -61.16 -43.47
C TYR A 713 -32.79 -60.54 -42.98
N LEU A 714 -32.25 -59.58 -43.75
CA LEU A 714 -30.95 -58.93 -43.53
C LEU A 714 -30.75 -58.35 -42.10
N ARG A 715 -31.84 -57.93 -41.44
CA ARG A 715 -31.80 -57.28 -40.12
C ARG A 715 -31.93 -58.26 -38.95
N VAL A 716 -32.25 -59.52 -39.22
CA VAL A 716 -32.42 -60.53 -38.18
C VAL A 716 -31.04 -60.99 -37.68
N ASN A 717 -30.74 -60.78 -36.40
CA ASN A 717 -29.51 -61.26 -35.78
C ASN A 717 -29.65 -62.75 -35.41
N PRO A 718 -28.69 -63.63 -35.76
CA PRO A 718 -28.74 -65.05 -35.40
C PRO A 718 -28.86 -65.32 -33.90
N SER A 719 -28.25 -64.49 -33.05
CA SER A 719 -28.34 -64.62 -31.59
C SER A 719 -29.76 -64.37 -31.10
N THR A 720 -30.42 -63.35 -31.64
CA THR A 720 -31.80 -62.99 -31.33
C THR A 720 -32.79 -64.05 -31.82
N ALA A 721 -32.61 -64.53 -33.05
CA ALA A 721 -33.41 -65.62 -33.62
C ALA A 721 -33.24 -66.92 -32.82
N LEU A 722 -32.01 -67.25 -32.40
CA LEU A 722 -31.75 -68.42 -31.57
C LEU A 722 -32.43 -68.32 -30.20
N ALA A 723 -32.31 -67.18 -29.52
CA ALA A 723 -32.92 -66.95 -28.21
C ALA A 723 -34.45 -67.10 -28.24
N LEU A 724 -35.10 -66.60 -29.30
CA LEU A 724 -36.53 -66.76 -29.51
C LEU A 724 -36.91 -68.21 -29.85
N LEU A 725 -36.16 -68.87 -30.74
CA LEU A 725 -36.41 -70.26 -31.16
C LEU A 725 -36.28 -71.25 -30.00
N GLU A 726 -35.37 -71.01 -29.05
CA GLU A 726 -35.19 -71.85 -27.86
C GLU A 726 -36.32 -71.70 -26.84
N LYS A 727 -36.98 -70.54 -26.81
CA LYS A 727 -38.16 -70.28 -25.98
C LYS A 727 -39.44 -70.86 -26.60
N MET A 728 -39.48 -71.07 -27.91
CA MET A 728 -40.66 -71.63 -28.55
C MET A 728 -40.90 -73.09 -28.17
N LYS A 729 -42.13 -73.40 -27.74
CA LYS A 729 -42.56 -74.77 -27.46
C LYS A 729 -43.77 -75.12 -28.31
N ASP A 730 -43.72 -76.28 -28.97
CA ASP A 730 -44.90 -76.83 -29.61
C ASP A 730 -45.99 -77.08 -28.54
N THR A 731 -47.11 -76.39 -28.68
CA THR A 731 -48.34 -76.55 -27.88
C THR A 731 -48.91 -77.98 -27.99
N SER A 732 -48.38 -78.80 -28.90
CA SER A 732 -48.73 -80.23 -29.06
C SER A 732 -48.39 -81.10 -27.84
N LYS A 733 -47.59 -80.62 -26.88
CA LYS A 733 -47.20 -81.41 -25.70
C LYS A 733 -48.32 -81.59 -24.65
N LYS A 734 -49.40 -80.80 -24.67
CA LYS A 734 -50.47 -80.93 -23.66
C LYS A 734 -51.53 -82.00 -23.96
N ASN A 735 -51.59 -82.54 -25.18
CA ASN A 735 -52.49 -83.67 -25.49
C ASN A 735 -51.75 -84.79 -26.24
N ASN A 736 -51.80 -85.97 -25.63
CA ASN A 736 -51.47 -87.29 -26.15
C ASN A 736 -50.00 -87.75 -26.09
N ILE A 737 -49.84 -88.80 -25.30
CA ILE A 737 -48.82 -89.87 -25.30
C ILE A 737 -48.58 -90.48 -26.71
N PHE A 738 -49.26 -90.01 -27.76
CA PHE A 738 -49.18 -90.48 -29.15
C PHE A 738 -48.41 -89.57 -30.13
N SER A 739 -47.81 -88.46 -29.67
CA SER A 739 -46.99 -87.59 -30.55
C SER A 739 -45.75 -88.30 -31.15
N GLN A 740 -45.31 -89.42 -30.58
CA GLN A 740 -44.24 -90.27 -31.14
C GLN A 740 -44.62 -90.97 -32.46
N PHE A 741 -45.91 -91.00 -32.84
CA PHE A 741 -46.39 -91.75 -34.01
C PHE A 741 -46.73 -90.88 -35.24
N ARG A 742 -46.57 -89.55 -35.19
CA ARG A 742 -46.82 -88.66 -36.34
C ARG A 742 -45.51 -88.25 -37.02
N LYS A 743 -45.32 -88.70 -38.28
CA LYS A 743 -44.11 -88.44 -39.10
C LYS A 743 -43.83 -86.93 -39.26
N ASN A 744 -44.86 -86.12 -39.45
CA ASN A 744 -44.74 -84.66 -39.63
C ASN A 744 -44.21 -83.93 -38.39
N ASP A 745 -44.62 -84.34 -37.18
CA ASP A 745 -44.15 -83.70 -35.93
C ASP A 745 -42.67 -84.03 -35.66
N ARG A 746 -42.25 -85.27 -35.99
CA ARG A 746 -40.86 -85.71 -35.88
C ARG A 746 -39.94 -85.01 -36.88
N ASP A 747 -40.41 -84.80 -38.11
CA ASP A 747 -39.63 -84.11 -39.14
C ASP A 747 -39.52 -82.60 -38.84
N LYS A 748 -40.58 -81.97 -38.31
CA LYS A 748 -40.53 -80.58 -37.79
C LYS A 748 -39.55 -80.44 -36.63
N GLN A 749 -39.54 -81.38 -35.70
CA GLN A 749 -38.64 -81.32 -34.55
C GLN A 749 -37.17 -81.54 -34.92
N LYS A 750 -36.88 -82.44 -35.89
CA LYS A 750 -35.54 -82.57 -36.48
C LYS A 750 -35.10 -81.31 -37.22
N LEU A 751 -36.02 -80.64 -37.91
CA LEU A 751 -35.74 -79.38 -38.60
C LEU A 751 -35.34 -78.29 -37.58
N ILE A 752 -36.08 -78.16 -36.48
CA ILE A 752 -35.76 -77.23 -35.39
C ILE A 752 -34.37 -77.54 -34.80
N GLU A 753 -34.08 -78.81 -34.48
CA GLU A 753 -32.76 -79.20 -33.95
C GLU A 753 -31.61 -78.89 -34.92
N THR A 754 -31.84 -79.04 -36.23
CA THR A 754 -30.87 -78.73 -37.28
C THR A 754 -30.63 -77.22 -37.38
N VAL A 755 -31.71 -76.44 -37.40
CA VAL A 755 -31.66 -74.97 -37.42
C VAL A 755 -30.96 -74.44 -36.17
N VAL A 756 -31.28 -74.93 -34.98
CA VAL A 756 -30.62 -74.53 -33.72
C VAL A 756 -29.11 -74.80 -33.76
N LYS A 757 -28.68 -75.96 -34.28
CA LYS A 757 -27.25 -76.27 -34.44
C LYS A 757 -26.56 -75.31 -35.42
N GLN A 758 -27.20 -75.02 -36.55
CA GLN A 758 -26.67 -74.09 -37.55
C GLN A 758 -26.59 -72.66 -37.02
N LEU A 759 -27.62 -72.19 -36.30
CA LEU A 759 -27.63 -70.88 -35.64
C LEU A 759 -26.55 -70.78 -34.56
N ARG A 760 -26.38 -71.80 -33.70
CA ARG A 760 -25.28 -71.83 -32.71
C ARG A 760 -23.90 -71.77 -33.36
N SER A 761 -23.72 -72.44 -34.51
CA SER A 761 -22.49 -72.35 -35.29
C SER A 761 -22.24 -70.94 -35.82
N LEU A 762 -23.28 -70.27 -36.33
CA LEU A 762 -23.19 -68.88 -36.81
C LEU A 762 -22.88 -67.91 -35.67
N VAL A 763 -23.55 -68.04 -34.52
CA VAL A 763 -23.33 -67.21 -33.33
C VAL A 763 -21.91 -67.38 -32.78
N ASN A 764 -21.41 -68.62 -32.69
CA ASN A 764 -20.04 -68.90 -32.24
C ASN A 764 -18.98 -68.43 -33.24
N GLY A 765 -19.29 -68.39 -34.53
CA GLY A 765 -18.42 -67.82 -35.56
C GLY A 765 -18.34 -66.29 -35.50
N MET A 766 -19.42 -65.62 -35.08
CA MET A 766 -19.45 -64.16 -34.90
C MET A 766 -18.63 -63.68 -33.71
N SER A 767 -18.58 -64.43 -32.61
CA SER A 767 -17.80 -64.08 -31.41
C SER A 767 -16.29 -64.29 -31.53
N GLN A 768 -15.81 -64.93 -32.61
CA GLN A 768 -14.39 -65.05 -32.94
C GLN A 768 -13.87 -63.91 -33.84
N HIS A 769 -14.75 -63.03 -34.33
CA HIS A 769 -14.42 -61.94 -35.26
C HIS A 769 -14.80 -60.54 -34.76
N SER A 770 -15.21 -60.39 -33.50
CA SER A 770 -15.48 -59.10 -32.84
C SER A 770 -14.28 -58.58 -32.05
#